data_AF-A0A7R9XSZ5-F1
#
_entry.id   AF-A0A7R9XSZ5-F1
#
_cell.length_a   1.000
_cell.length_b   1.000
_cell.length_c   1.000
_cell.angle_alpha   90.00
_cell.angle_beta   90.00
_cell.angle_gamma   90.00
#
_symmetry.space_group_name_H-M   'P 1'
#
loop_
_entity.id
_entity.type
_entity.pdbx_description
1 polymer ?
#
loop_
_entity_poly.entity_id
_entity_poly.type
_entity_poly.pdbx_seq_one_letter_code
_entity_poly.pdbx_strand_id
1 'polypeptide(L)'
;MKVVVVAGTHSGVGKTTIATALMLAYARRGLRVRAFKVGCDFVDPMAHRSALRSQSGDARESENLDGYMMSAGAVARVVAKHAETCDVAIVDGVMGLYDGRDGMSEDGSTAQMAKWLEAGVLLVVDCNAMARSVAAVIKGYREFDAELNLVGVVFNKTGGEAHTEYLRESLLAAAAHVDVFGGIPKDTNGPTFDPTSAATTSDDAMEQKIQHMAMLLEQNVDLDALLEAMPAYEISPRVARDLALERAMREELEAGPSKPKVRIAVARDEAFCFYYPENLAKLEDAGAELVYFSPIAGEGLPSDVQGVIFGGGYPEFHAQALLKNRPLRSAVTAFATAGGVVYAECGGLMFLSQSLSAPDGSSPRSMCGVAPFATRLTSSVKTGYAEITIAPGNPLFNEGEVVRGQTFRYSEIHGDRPSKMRVTEDKVAIGWGATYEVKQERKFGKGKNSINLDGFAWNNVLVSQLHLHFGANPSLASSFVESCRSVPPGAAEAAARAAMVSRRTMSKSFGPLTPISSRKFDKALERSRSMSEEEMLARSAQSDSPEKVKQVLPPRRARAMSRDFREYSVDLDSAEGLGMFRSRSSASMQSLGAQISKLSGMPRKSTTQPELDVALHLYFGAAPQVMADHLHAPSQLQLPLPQSVGSIISLSTTATSILYALGVGDRIVGITEACVLPEDITDYPKIVARHLHSLALPQSSAGLADNRKKSSNSLNGDFEFFGATHHGSSYNSLTRLEARHSSSAHVSALDKWCFFDVNFVRHAEARLIFTPDVCSQCTDVRFGTAKFLHEAEVFLTNAEFDSDEDSLEVDASRPSIFPVAPKTLSDVLDVILQIGILCGVKEKAVTLLTQLRSRLRTIARVVATADERPKVMSLEGIKPLVAGGHWLPEMKSIAGGIDELHEPGVSAERMRWEQVLSYGPDVLLLVPCYIGKSSEETMERTLEQLEHLASQPGWWVIPAVRDRRVFVLSHEMICQAGPQLVDGVETLARILHPDLFPMELRQGVCYKFNLEEGRSCRPKQLRQHFVEWR
;
A
#
# COMPACT_ATOMS: atom_id res chain seq x y z
N MET A 1 7.73 -34.73 34.98
CA MET A 1 7.38 -33.30 34.87
C MET A 1 6.24 -32.97 35.82
N LYS A 2 6.30 -31.83 36.51
CA LYS A 2 5.18 -31.25 37.29
C LYS A 2 4.46 -30.19 36.47
N VAL A 3 3.14 -30.07 36.57
CA VAL A 3 2.34 -29.12 35.78
C VAL A 3 1.48 -28.25 36.68
N VAL A 4 1.50 -26.94 36.43
CA VAL A 4 0.59 -25.98 37.06
C VAL A 4 -0.08 -25.11 36.01
N VAL A 5 -1.38 -24.89 36.19
CA VAL A 5 -2.17 -23.93 35.41
C VAL A 5 -2.29 -22.65 36.22
N VAL A 6 -1.74 -21.56 35.70
CA VAL A 6 -1.88 -20.23 36.28
C VAL A 6 -3.17 -19.62 35.76
N ALA A 7 -4.19 -19.58 36.62
CA ALA A 7 -5.51 -19.06 36.31
C ALA A 7 -5.79 -17.77 37.08
N GLY A 8 -6.92 -17.13 36.82
CA GLY A 8 -7.28 -15.90 37.51
C GLY A 8 -8.78 -15.67 37.50
N THR A 9 -9.24 -14.73 38.32
CA THR A 9 -10.69 -14.49 38.50
C THR A 9 -11.31 -13.68 37.36
N HIS A 10 -10.51 -12.98 36.57
CA HIS A 10 -10.95 -12.25 35.37
C HIS A 10 -9.73 -11.87 34.52
N SER A 11 -9.99 -11.28 33.35
CA SER A 11 -8.92 -10.66 32.54
C SER A 11 -8.28 -9.47 33.27
N GLY A 12 -6.97 -9.28 33.15
CA GLY A 12 -6.25 -8.14 33.76
C GLY A 12 -5.77 -8.32 35.22
N VAL A 13 -6.02 -9.46 35.87
CA VAL A 13 -5.55 -9.73 37.25
C VAL A 13 -4.04 -9.96 37.39
N GLY A 14 -3.31 -10.05 36.28
CA GLY A 14 -1.86 -10.30 36.26
C GLY A 14 -1.44 -11.78 36.19
N LYS A 15 -2.27 -12.66 35.61
CA LYS A 15 -1.94 -14.10 35.41
C LYS A 15 -0.64 -14.29 34.64
N THR A 16 -0.55 -13.73 33.43
CA THR A 16 0.62 -13.82 32.55
C THR A 16 1.86 -13.21 33.19
N THR A 17 1.70 -12.14 33.98
CA THR A 17 2.80 -11.58 34.80
C THR A 17 3.35 -12.61 35.79
N ILE A 18 2.46 -13.27 36.53
CA ILE A 18 2.86 -14.30 37.49
C ILE A 18 3.39 -15.54 36.77
N ALA A 19 2.78 -15.96 35.67
CA ALA A 19 3.22 -17.11 34.87
C ALA A 19 4.65 -16.90 34.32
N THR A 20 4.93 -15.75 33.69
CA THR A 20 6.26 -15.41 33.18
C THR A 20 7.31 -15.25 34.29
N ALA A 21 6.93 -14.65 35.42
CA ALA A 21 7.79 -14.57 36.59
C ALA A 21 8.11 -15.96 37.19
N LEU A 22 7.13 -16.85 37.27
CA LEU A 22 7.32 -18.25 37.69
C LEU A 22 8.24 -19.00 36.72
N MET A 23 8.04 -18.83 35.41
CA MET A 23 8.89 -19.44 34.39
C MET A 23 10.36 -19.07 34.59
N LEU A 24 10.65 -17.78 34.77
CA LEU A 24 12.01 -17.30 35.01
C LEU A 24 12.56 -17.75 36.38
N ALA A 25 11.76 -17.68 37.45
CA ALA A 25 12.18 -18.05 38.79
C ALA A 25 12.56 -19.54 38.89
N TYR A 26 11.75 -20.44 38.31
CA TYR A 26 12.10 -21.86 38.26
C TYR A 26 13.29 -22.15 37.34
N ALA A 27 13.41 -21.44 36.21
CA ALA A 27 14.58 -21.57 35.34
C ALA A 27 15.88 -21.14 36.07
N ARG A 28 15.84 -20.05 36.86
CA ARG A 28 16.97 -19.60 37.70
C ARG A 28 17.38 -20.62 38.76
N ARG A 29 16.43 -21.44 39.22
CA ARG A 29 16.66 -22.56 40.15
C ARG A 29 17.20 -23.82 39.48
N GLY A 30 17.52 -23.76 38.19
CA GLY A 30 18.11 -24.86 37.44
C GLY A 30 17.11 -25.89 36.93
N LEU A 31 15.80 -25.61 37.02
CA LEU A 31 14.77 -26.48 36.47
C LEU A 31 14.59 -26.22 34.97
N ARG A 32 14.38 -27.28 34.19
CA ARG A 32 13.97 -27.18 32.79
C ARG A 32 12.48 -26.87 32.76
N VAL A 33 12.13 -25.73 32.17
CA VAL A 33 10.77 -25.18 32.24
C VAL A 33 10.17 -25.18 30.86
N ARG A 34 8.94 -25.70 30.74
CA ARG A 34 8.12 -25.59 29.53
C ARG A 34 7.00 -24.59 29.74
N ALA A 35 6.78 -23.72 28.76
CA ALA A 35 5.65 -22.80 28.74
C ALA A 35 4.54 -23.30 27.82
N PHE A 36 3.30 -23.15 28.26
CA PHE A 36 2.11 -23.34 27.44
C PHE A 36 1.17 -22.16 27.63
N LYS A 37 0.40 -21.83 26.60
CA LYS A 37 -0.64 -20.80 26.65
C LYS A 37 -1.99 -21.42 26.39
N VAL A 38 -2.95 -21.23 27.30
CA VAL A 38 -4.34 -21.59 27.01
C VAL A 38 -4.92 -20.59 26.00
N GLY A 39 -5.68 -21.09 25.04
CA GLY A 39 -6.37 -20.30 24.03
C GLY A 39 -5.51 -20.01 22.80
N CYS A 40 -6.09 -19.25 21.88
CA CYS A 40 -5.49 -18.90 20.59
C CYS A 40 -4.57 -17.68 20.61
N ASP A 41 -4.16 -17.17 21.78
CA ASP A 41 -3.36 -15.94 21.85
C ASP A 41 -1.92 -16.08 21.29
N PHE A 42 -1.41 -15.01 20.67
CA PHE A 42 -0.04 -14.93 20.14
C PHE A 42 0.87 -14.01 20.95
N VAL A 43 0.32 -13.10 21.76
CA VAL A 43 1.10 -12.05 22.41
C VAL A 43 1.75 -12.55 23.70
N ASP A 44 1.01 -13.24 24.56
CA ASP A 44 1.51 -13.81 25.80
C ASP A 44 2.66 -14.82 25.56
N PRO A 45 2.61 -15.72 24.54
CA PRO A 45 3.76 -16.53 24.13
C PRO A 45 5.06 -15.76 23.86
N MET A 46 4.99 -14.51 23.40
CA MET A 46 6.20 -13.69 23.17
C MET A 46 6.85 -13.29 24.51
N ALA A 47 6.04 -13.00 25.54
CA ALA A 47 6.53 -12.76 26.89
C ALA A 47 7.10 -14.05 27.51
N HIS A 48 6.49 -15.22 27.25
CA HIS A 48 7.03 -16.53 27.67
C HIS A 48 8.42 -16.78 27.08
N ARG A 49 8.59 -16.49 25.78
CA ARG A 49 9.88 -16.62 25.08
C ARG A 49 10.95 -15.73 25.71
N SER A 50 10.58 -14.51 26.08
CA SER A 50 11.47 -13.58 26.80
C SER A 50 11.86 -14.11 28.19
N ALA A 51 10.91 -14.68 28.94
CA ALA A 51 11.16 -15.27 30.26
C ALA A 51 12.12 -16.48 30.20
N LEU A 52 12.03 -17.28 29.14
CA LEU A 52 12.81 -18.52 28.97
C LEU A 52 14.01 -18.36 28.04
N ARG A 53 14.40 -17.13 27.71
CA ARG A 53 15.50 -16.83 26.76
C ARG A 53 16.83 -17.50 27.13
N SER A 54 17.09 -17.72 28.42
CA SER A 54 18.30 -18.39 28.93
C SER A 54 18.33 -19.90 28.63
N GLN A 55 17.18 -20.54 28.40
CA GLN A 55 17.12 -21.95 27.99
C GLN A 55 17.54 -22.09 26.53
N SER A 56 17.88 -23.29 26.06
CA SER A 56 18.35 -23.52 24.69
C SER A 56 17.30 -24.25 23.85
N GLY A 57 17.34 -24.05 22.53
CA GLY A 57 16.49 -24.74 21.57
C GLY A 57 14.99 -24.45 21.74
N ASP A 58 14.17 -25.45 21.44
CA ASP A 58 12.71 -25.36 21.42
C ASP A 58 12.11 -25.02 22.79
N ALA A 59 12.83 -25.23 23.89
CA ALA A 59 12.38 -24.94 25.25
C ALA A 59 11.93 -23.49 25.45
N ARG A 60 12.39 -22.55 24.59
CA ARG A 60 11.99 -21.13 24.59
C ARG A 60 10.59 -20.89 24.04
N GLU A 61 10.08 -21.78 23.19
CA GLU A 61 8.80 -21.60 22.54
C GLU A 61 7.65 -22.02 23.45
N SER A 62 6.56 -21.25 23.41
CA SER A 62 5.33 -21.57 24.12
C SER A 62 4.29 -22.10 23.13
N GLU A 63 3.74 -23.28 23.41
CA GLU A 63 2.70 -23.90 22.59
C GLU A 63 1.30 -23.52 23.09
N ASN A 64 0.36 -23.36 22.16
CA ASN A 64 -1.03 -23.05 22.47
C ASN A 64 -1.82 -24.34 22.76
N LEU A 65 -2.62 -24.33 23.81
CA LEU A 65 -3.54 -25.41 24.19
C LEU A 65 -4.97 -24.88 24.19
N ASP A 66 -5.83 -25.47 23.38
CA ASP A 66 -7.17 -24.94 23.17
C ASP A 66 -8.16 -26.07 22.90
N GLY A 67 -9.14 -26.26 23.77
CA GLY A 67 -10.10 -27.36 23.62
C GLY A 67 -11.18 -27.14 22.56
N TYR A 68 -11.28 -25.94 21.98
CA TYR A 68 -12.10 -25.73 20.79
C TYR A 68 -11.33 -26.08 19.51
N MET A 69 -10.06 -25.67 19.41
CA MET A 69 -9.23 -25.93 18.23
C MET A 69 -8.61 -27.33 18.22
N MET A 70 -8.48 -27.98 19.38
CA MET A 70 -7.79 -29.26 19.54
C MET A 70 -8.65 -30.26 20.31
N SER A 71 -8.47 -31.54 20.01
CA SER A 71 -9.04 -32.61 20.84
C SER A 71 -8.21 -32.80 22.11
N ALA A 72 -8.81 -33.38 23.16
CA ALA A 72 -8.11 -33.75 24.39
C ALA A 72 -6.88 -34.64 24.13
N GLY A 73 -6.99 -35.58 23.18
CA GLY A 73 -5.86 -36.44 22.79
C GLY A 73 -4.73 -35.68 22.09
N ALA A 74 -5.03 -34.62 21.35
CA ALA A 74 -4.01 -33.76 20.74
C ALA A 74 -3.29 -32.91 21.81
N VAL A 75 -4.04 -32.29 22.71
CA VAL A 75 -3.48 -31.54 23.86
C VAL A 75 -2.56 -32.42 24.70
N ALA A 76 -3.00 -33.63 25.05
CA ALA A 76 -2.19 -34.58 25.82
C ALA A 76 -0.89 -34.96 25.10
N ARG A 77 -0.92 -35.15 23.77
CA ARG A 77 0.31 -35.43 22.98
C ARG A 77 1.29 -34.27 23.01
N VAL A 78 0.79 -33.05 22.84
CA VAL A 78 1.61 -31.83 22.85
C VAL A 78 2.36 -31.71 24.18
N VAL A 79 1.66 -31.86 25.31
CA VAL A 79 2.31 -31.81 26.63
C VAL A 79 3.23 -33.01 26.87
N ALA A 80 2.81 -34.23 26.49
CA ALA A 80 3.60 -35.44 26.69
C ALA A 80 4.94 -35.44 25.91
N LYS A 81 5.02 -34.76 24.75
CA LYS A 81 6.27 -34.62 23.97
C LYS A 81 7.41 -34.00 24.79
N HIS A 82 7.07 -33.13 25.73
CA HIS A 82 8.02 -32.39 26.57
C HIS A 82 8.21 -33.00 27.96
N ALA A 83 7.37 -33.98 28.34
CA ALA A 83 7.33 -34.52 29.70
C ALA A 83 8.61 -35.27 30.12
N GLU A 84 9.37 -35.79 29.15
CA GLU A 84 10.67 -36.47 29.40
C GLU A 84 11.84 -35.49 29.55
N THR A 85 11.74 -34.31 28.93
CA THR A 85 12.84 -33.34 28.84
C THR A 85 12.67 -32.15 29.76
N CYS A 86 11.52 -32.01 30.41
CA CYS A 86 11.19 -30.87 31.27
C CYS A 86 10.86 -31.31 32.71
N ASP A 87 11.26 -30.48 33.67
CA ASP A 87 11.01 -30.72 35.09
C ASP A 87 9.68 -30.08 35.50
N VAL A 88 9.39 -28.88 35.01
CA VAL A 88 8.17 -28.10 35.31
C VAL A 88 7.53 -27.56 34.03
N ALA A 89 6.21 -27.63 33.94
CA ALA A 89 5.42 -26.96 32.92
C ALA A 89 4.50 -25.91 33.55
N ILE A 90 4.58 -24.68 33.03
CA ILE A 90 3.72 -23.56 33.42
C ILE A 90 2.73 -23.31 32.29
N VAL A 91 1.44 -23.50 32.58
CA VAL A 91 0.34 -23.29 31.63
C VAL A 91 -0.35 -21.97 31.97
N ASP A 92 -0.15 -20.93 31.15
CA ASP A 92 -0.77 -19.61 31.36
C ASP A 92 -2.21 -19.55 30.83
N GLY A 93 -3.16 -19.32 31.73
CA GLY A 93 -4.58 -19.31 31.45
C GLY A 93 -5.06 -18.14 30.57
N VAL A 94 -6.20 -18.31 29.92
CA VAL A 94 -6.91 -17.25 29.17
C VAL A 94 -8.05 -16.69 30.01
N MET A 95 -8.37 -15.40 29.85
CA MET A 95 -9.52 -14.74 30.50
C MET A 95 -9.64 -15.06 32.02
N GLY A 96 -10.83 -15.30 32.57
CA GLY A 96 -11.01 -15.93 33.88
C GLY A 96 -10.93 -17.46 33.81
N LEU A 97 -10.75 -18.13 34.95
CA LEU A 97 -10.59 -19.59 35.03
C LEU A 97 -11.66 -20.36 34.23
N TYR A 98 -12.93 -19.95 34.35
CA TYR A 98 -14.08 -20.60 33.72
C TYR A 98 -14.48 -19.99 32.38
N ASP A 99 -13.84 -18.90 31.96
CA ASP A 99 -14.22 -18.18 30.76
C ASP A 99 -13.59 -18.86 29.54
N GLY A 100 -14.43 -19.35 28.62
CA GLY A 100 -14.02 -20.02 27.40
C GLY A 100 -14.64 -19.41 26.14
N ARG A 101 -15.08 -20.26 25.23
CA ARG A 101 -15.68 -19.92 23.93
C ARG A 101 -17.09 -19.32 24.04
N ASP A 102 -17.85 -19.74 25.04
CA ASP A 102 -19.19 -19.23 25.34
C ASP A 102 -19.50 -19.34 26.83
N GLY A 103 -20.68 -18.87 27.26
CA GLY A 103 -21.13 -18.97 28.65
C GLY A 103 -21.91 -20.24 28.98
N MET A 104 -21.90 -21.25 28.10
CA MET A 104 -22.70 -22.48 28.24
C MET A 104 -21.83 -23.73 28.42
N SER A 105 -20.61 -23.71 27.90
CA SER A 105 -19.66 -24.82 27.89
C SER A 105 -18.29 -24.38 28.43
N GLU A 106 -17.45 -25.35 28.75
CA GLU A 106 -16.07 -25.11 29.16
C GLU A 106 -15.08 -25.05 27.99
N ASP A 107 -15.57 -25.17 26.75
CA ASP A 107 -14.73 -25.24 25.56
C ASP A 107 -13.82 -24.03 25.46
N GLY A 108 -12.51 -24.26 25.36
CA GLY A 108 -11.50 -23.20 25.28
C GLY A 108 -11.26 -22.45 26.60
N SER A 109 -11.81 -22.91 27.72
CA SER A 109 -11.56 -22.32 29.04
C SER A 109 -10.26 -22.84 29.68
N THR A 110 -9.74 -22.07 30.64
CA THR A 110 -8.59 -22.47 31.46
C THR A 110 -8.91 -23.70 32.32
N ALA A 111 -10.14 -23.79 32.84
CA ALA A 111 -10.63 -24.92 33.63
C ALA A 111 -10.59 -26.24 32.83
N GLN A 112 -11.03 -26.22 31.57
CA GLN A 112 -10.98 -27.40 30.71
C GLN A 112 -9.55 -27.92 30.53
N MET A 113 -8.58 -27.02 30.30
CA MET A 113 -7.17 -27.42 30.17
C MET A 113 -6.61 -27.99 31.47
N ALA A 114 -6.97 -27.43 32.62
CA ALA A 114 -6.57 -27.98 33.91
C ALA A 114 -7.08 -29.41 34.11
N LYS A 115 -8.34 -29.68 33.76
CA LYS A 115 -8.93 -31.04 33.86
C LYS A 115 -8.31 -32.02 32.88
N TRP A 116 -8.10 -31.63 31.62
CA TRP A 116 -7.50 -32.51 30.61
C TRP A 116 -6.05 -32.88 30.91
N LEU A 117 -5.33 -32.00 31.60
CA LEU A 117 -3.94 -32.23 32.00
C LEU A 117 -3.81 -32.80 33.42
N GLU A 118 -4.92 -32.96 34.14
CA GLU A 118 -4.94 -33.33 35.57
C GLU A 118 -4.00 -32.42 36.40
N ALA A 119 -3.92 -31.15 35.99
CA ALA A 119 -2.97 -30.19 36.52
C ALA A 119 -3.53 -29.43 37.72
N GLY A 120 -2.64 -29.01 38.62
CA GLY A 120 -3.00 -28.14 39.73
C GLY A 120 -3.29 -26.72 39.23
N VAL A 121 -4.34 -26.08 39.74
CA VAL A 121 -4.68 -24.69 39.43
C VAL A 121 -4.13 -23.76 40.51
N LEU A 122 -3.29 -22.81 40.09
CA LEU A 122 -2.87 -21.67 40.90
C LEU A 122 -3.74 -20.47 40.55
N LEU A 123 -4.63 -20.07 41.44
CA LEU A 123 -5.55 -18.96 41.19
C LEU A 123 -4.93 -17.62 41.62
N VAL A 124 -4.73 -16.74 40.64
CA VAL A 124 -4.31 -15.35 40.82
C VAL A 124 -5.52 -14.48 41.12
N VAL A 125 -5.46 -13.75 42.23
CA VAL A 125 -6.54 -12.84 42.65
C VAL A 125 -6.00 -11.42 42.77
N ASP A 126 -6.56 -10.48 42.02
CA ASP A 126 -6.28 -9.05 42.23
C ASP A 126 -6.89 -8.61 43.57
N CYS A 127 -6.05 -8.21 44.51
CA CYS A 127 -6.45 -7.79 45.85
C CYS A 127 -6.35 -6.27 46.04
N ASN A 128 -6.20 -5.49 44.98
CA ASN A 128 -6.21 -4.03 45.08
C ASN A 128 -7.55 -3.56 45.67
N ALA A 129 -7.49 -2.91 46.84
CA ALA A 129 -8.66 -2.49 47.62
C ALA A 129 -9.63 -3.62 48.02
N MET A 130 -9.16 -4.87 48.11
CA MET A 130 -9.92 -5.98 48.70
C MET A 130 -9.54 -6.20 50.17
N ALA A 131 -10.39 -6.91 50.88
CA ALA A 131 -10.22 -7.30 52.28
C ALA A 131 -10.94 -8.64 52.46
N ARG A 132 -11.84 -8.76 53.45
CA ARG A 132 -12.58 -9.99 53.74
C ARG A 132 -13.35 -10.60 52.54
N SER A 133 -13.77 -9.76 51.59
CA SER A 133 -14.48 -10.21 50.38
C SER A 133 -13.68 -11.20 49.52
N VAL A 134 -12.35 -11.22 49.62
CA VAL A 134 -11.51 -12.18 48.89
C VAL A 134 -11.90 -13.63 49.20
N ALA A 135 -12.31 -13.90 50.45
CA ALA A 135 -12.67 -15.25 50.88
C ALA A 135 -13.98 -15.72 50.25
N ALA A 136 -14.94 -14.81 50.04
CA ALA A 136 -16.17 -15.14 49.32
C ALA A 136 -15.89 -15.49 47.85
N VAL A 137 -15.00 -14.73 47.20
CA VAL A 137 -14.58 -14.99 45.81
C VAL A 137 -13.89 -16.35 45.72
N ILE A 138 -12.83 -16.58 46.49
CA ILE A 138 -12.04 -17.83 46.42
C ILE A 138 -12.90 -19.04 46.77
N LYS A 139 -13.74 -18.94 47.79
CA LYS A 139 -14.67 -20.02 48.15
C LYS A 139 -15.61 -20.34 46.98
N GLY A 140 -16.17 -19.32 46.33
CA GLY A 140 -17.00 -19.50 45.14
C GLY A 140 -16.25 -20.21 44.01
N TYR A 141 -15.02 -19.80 43.71
CA TYR A 141 -14.18 -20.48 42.70
C TYR A 141 -13.88 -21.93 43.08
N ARG A 142 -13.59 -22.21 44.34
CA ARG A 142 -13.32 -23.59 44.77
C ARG A 142 -14.55 -24.49 44.68
N GLU A 143 -15.72 -23.98 45.07
CA GLU A 143 -16.95 -24.78 45.16
C GLU A 143 -17.70 -24.89 43.82
N PHE A 144 -17.42 -24.01 42.85
CA PHE A 144 -18.14 -23.95 41.58
C PHE A 144 -17.92 -25.20 40.71
N ASP A 145 -16.69 -25.70 40.63
CA ASP A 145 -16.36 -26.93 39.91
C ASP A 145 -15.51 -27.85 40.80
N ALA A 146 -16.14 -28.90 41.32
CA ALA A 146 -15.53 -29.85 42.25
C ALA A 146 -14.49 -30.77 41.59
N GLU A 147 -14.45 -30.85 40.25
CA GLU A 147 -13.45 -31.65 39.53
C GLU A 147 -12.09 -30.95 39.43
N LEU A 148 -12.04 -29.63 39.67
CA LEU A 148 -10.79 -28.87 39.59
C LEU A 148 -9.92 -29.06 40.84
N ASN A 149 -8.66 -29.41 40.61
CA ASN A 149 -7.63 -29.43 41.63
C ASN A 149 -7.08 -28.01 41.88
N LEU A 150 -7.80 -27.19 42.66
CA LEU A 150 -7.31 -25.88 43.09
C LEU A 150 -6.23 -26.04 44.17
N VAL A 151 -4.96 -26.06 43.76
CA VAL A 151 -3.81 -26.27 44.66
C VAL A 151 -3.53 -25.08 45.56
N GLY A 152 -3.92 -23.87 45.16
CA GLY A 152 -3.78 -22.69 46.02
C GLY A 152 -4.00 -21.37 45.31
N VAL A 153 -3.72 -20.29 46.04
CA VAL A 153 -3.87 -18.91 45.57
C VAL A 153 -2.58 -18.10 45.73
N VAL A 154 -2.41 -17.14 44.81
CA VAL A 154 -1.46 -16.04 44.96
C VAL A 154 -2.24 -14.73 44.90
N PHE A 155 -2.07 -13.90 45.91
CA PHE A 155 -2.66 -12.56 45.94
C PHE A 155 -1.77 -11.62 45.14
N ASN A 156 -2.34 -10.90 44.18
CA ASN A 156 -1.64 -9.89 43.40
C ASN A 156 -2.07 -8.49 43.84
N LYS A 157 -1.16 -7.51 43.71
CA LYS A 157 -1.37 -6.11 44.07
C LYS A 157 -1.81 -5.91 45.52
N THR A 158 -1.21 -6.65 46.45
CA THR A 158 -1.48 -6.49 47.88
C THR A 158 -0.91 -5.17 48.41
N GLY A 159 -1.33 -4.81 49.63
CA GLY A 159 -0.83 -3.62 50.33
C GLY A 159 0.50 -3.87 51.07
N GLY A 160 1.16 -4.99 50.81
CA GLY A 160 2.29 -5.50 51.58
C GLY A 160 1.95 -6.74 52.41
N GLU A 161 2.88 -7.12 53.28
CA GLU A 161 2.82 -8.35 54.08
C GLU A 161 1.64 -8.37 55.06
N ALA A 162 1.40 -7.27 55.79
CA ALA A 162 0.27 -7.17 56.73
C ALA A 162 -1.08 -7.34 56.03
N HIS A 163 -1.24 -6.80 54.82
CA HIS A 163 -2.45 -7.00 54.04
C HIS A 163 -2.56 -8.47 53.57
N THR A 164 -1.46 -9.07 53.14
CA THR A 164 -1.41 -10.48 52.73
C THR A 164 -1.86 -11.41 53.87
N GLU A 165 -1.40 -11.17 55.09
CA GLU A 165 -1.79 -11.98 56.25
C GLU A 165 -3.26 -11.77 56.62
N TYR A 166 -3.75 -10.53 56.57
CA TYR A 166 -5.18 -10.24 56.76
C TYR A 166 -6.07 -11.00 55.76
N LEU A 167 -5.65 -11.13 54.49
CA LEU A 167 -6.37 -11.90 53.48
C LEU A 167 -6.33 -13.41 53.79
N ARG A 168 -5.21 -13.93 54.30
CA ARG A 168 -5.07 -15.32 54.76
C ARG A 168 -5.99 -15.62 55.94
N GLU A 169 -6.02 -14.76 56.96
CA GLU A 169 -6.94 -14.87 58.10
C GLU A 169 -8.41 -14.93 57.65
N SER A 170 -8.78 -14.12 56.65
CA SER A 170 -10.12 -14.12 56.08
C SER A 170 -10.49 -15.46 55.45
N LEU A 171 -9.56 -16.12 54.75
CA LEU A 171 -9.79 -17.44 54.15
C LEU A 171 -9.95 -18.53 55.21
N LEU A 172 -9.13 -18.47 56.26
CA LEU A 172 -9.23 -19.38 57.42
C LEU A 172 -10.59 -19.23 58.10
N ALA A 173 -11.01 -17.99 58.39
CA ALA A 173 -12.29 -17.70 59.04
C ALA A 173 -13.51 -18.11 58.20
N ALA A 174 -13.40 -18.09 56.87
CA ALA A 174 -14.45 -18.53 55.96
C ALA A 174 -14.48 -20.05 55.72
N ALA A 175 -13.53 -20.80 56.30
CA ALA A 175 -13.28 -22.22 56.03
C ALA A 175 -13.16 -22.48 54.52
N ALA A 176 -12.41 -21.63 53.81
CA ALA A 176 -12.24 -21.78 52.36
C ALA A 176 -11.37 -23.00 51.99
N HIS A 177 -10.56 -23.52 52.93
CA HIS A 177 -9.54 -24.58 52.78
C HIS A 177 -8.77 -24.57 51.45
N VAL A 178 -8.09 -23.46 51.18
CA VAL A 178 -7.17 -23.31 50.03
C VAL A 178 -5.84 -22.79 50.57
N ASP A 179 -4.74 -23.33 50.06
CA ASP A 179 -3.40 -22.87 50.44
C ASP A 179 -3.09 -21.49 49.85
N VAL A 180 -2.42 -20.66 50.64
CA VAL A 180 -1.98 -19.33 50.23
C VAL A 180 -0.46 -19.34 50.11
N PHE A 181 0.05 -19.31 48.89
CA PHE A 181 1.50 -19.35 48.64
C PHE A 181 2.18 -18.01 48.83
N GLY A 182 1.44 -16.89 48.75
CA GLY A 182 2.03 -15.57 48.96
C GLY A 182 1.18 -14.42 48.45
N GLY A 183 1.71 -13.21 48.63
CA GLY A 183 1.06 -11.96 48.23
C GLY A 183 2.04 -10.98 47.63
N ILE A 184 1.95 -10.75 46.32
CA ILE A 184 2.81 -9.81 45.60
C ILE A 184 2.29 -8.39 45.84
N PRO A 185 3.10 -7.49 46.45
CA PRO A 185 2.67 -6.14 46.71
C PRO A 185 2.47 -5.36 45.42
N LYS A 186 1.59 -4.35 45.46
CA LYS A 186 1.46 -3.40 44.36
C LYS A 186 2.77 -2.63 44.21
N ASP A 187 3.44 -2.85 43.09
CA ASP A 187 4.67 -2.15 42.79
C ASP A 187 4.39 -0.84 42.05
N THR A 188 4.50 0.27 42.79
CA THR A 188 4.31 1.62 42.24
C THR A 188 5.59 2.24 41.71
N ASN A 189 6.75 1.67 42.03
CA ASN A 189 8.06 2.28 41.77
C ASN A 189 8.91 1.49 40.76
N GLY A 190 8.58 0.23 40.49
CA GLY A 190 9.24 -0.56 39.46
C GLY A 190 8.66 -0.34 38.06
N PRO A 191 9.30 -0.98 37.06
CA PRO A 191 8.92 -0.80 35.67
C PRO A 191 7.53 -1.40 35.42
N THR A 192 6.64 -0.64 34.76
CA THR A 192 5.31 -1.14 34.41
C THR A 192 5.42 -2.33 33.47
N PHE A 193 5.04 -3.51 33.97
CA PHE A 193 4.95 -4.73 33.18
C PHE A 193 3.56 -4.87 32.58
N ASP A 194 3.50 -4.78 31.25
CA ASP A 194 2.33 -5.08 30.45
C ASP A 194 2.72 -6.17 29.43
N PRO A 195 2.30 -7.42 29.65
CA PRO A 195 2.63 -8.51 28.73
C PRO A 195 2.04 -8.30 27.32
N THR A 196 0.96 -7.52 27.18
CA THR A 196 0.38 -7.22 25.86
C THR A 196 1.27 -6.32 24.99
N SER A 197 2.26 -5.66 25.60
CA SER A 197 3.27 -4.86 24.90
C SER A 197 4.44 -5.69 24.33
N ALA A 198 4.45 -7.03 24.52
CA ALA A 198 5.53 -7.90 24.04
C ALA A 198 5.71 -7.85 22.52
N ALA A 199 4.66 -7.54 21.77
CA ALA A 199 4.74 -7.39 20.32
C ALA A 199 5.46 -6.11 19.84
N THR A 200 5.56 -5.09 20.69
CA THR A 200 6.09 -3.76 20.31
C THR A 200 7.28 -3.33 21.16
N THR A 201 7.62 -4.11 22.18
CA THR A 201 8.76 -3.86 23.08
C THR A 201 9.93 -4.74 22.66
N SER A 202 11.16 -4.24 22.76
CA SER A 202 12.34 -5.06 22.52
C SER A 202 12.48 -6.18 23.55
N ASP A 203 13.00 -7.32 23.13
CA ASP A 203 13.25 -8.48 24.00
C ASP A 203 14.00 -8.10 25.28
N ASP A 204 15.06 -7.28 25.18
CA ASP A 204 15.86 -6.89 26.34
C ASP A 204 15.06 -6.04 27.35
N ALA A 205 14.19 -5.15 26.87
CA ALA A 205 13.34 -4.33 27.74
C ALA A 205 12.22 -5.16 28.38
N MET A 206 11.67 -6.13 27.65
CA MET A 206 10.70 -7.08 28.19
C MET A 206 11.33 -7.97 29.27
N GLU A 207 12.53 -8.50 28.98
CA GLU A 207 13.30 -9.33 29.90
C GLU A 207 13.57 -8.60 31.22
N GLN A 208 13.98 -7.33 31.20
CA GLN A 208 14.21 -6.54 32.42
C GLN A 208 12.96 -6.44 33.30
N LYS A 209 11.78 -6.24 32.69
CA LYS A 209 10.52 -6.18 33.44
C LYS A 209 10.16 -7.54 34.04
N ILE A 210 10.38 -8.64 33.30
CA ILE A 210 10.15 -10.00 33.81
C ILE A 210 11.11 -10.31 34.96
N GLN A 211 12.39 -9.92 34.85
CA GLN A 211 13.39 -10.09 35.91
C GLN A 211 12.98 -9.39 37.20
N HIS A 212 12.41 -8.18 37.09
CA HIS A 212 11.88 -7.44 38.24
C HIS A 212 10.69 -8.16 38.88
N MET A 213 9.74 -8.63 38.08
CA MET A 213 8.58 -9.37 38.59
C MET A 213 8.97 -10.72 39.20
N ALA A 214 9.96 -11.43 38.63
CA ALA A 214 10.51 -12.66 39.19
C ALA A 214 11.15 -12.41 40.56
N MET A 215 11.87 -11.29 40.74
CA MET A 215 12.45 -10.91 42.03
C MET A 215 11.38 -10.62 43.09
N LEU A 216 10.31 -9.89 42.74
CA LEU A 216 9.18 -9.69 43.66
C LEU A 216 8.49 -11.00 44.02
N LEU A 217 8.31 -11.88 43.04
CA LEU A 217 7.70 -13.19 43.23
C LEU A 217 8.56 -14.10 44.12
N GLU A 218 9.88 -14.16 43.90
CA GLU A 218 10.85 -14.89 44.74
C GLU A 218 10.89 -14.40 46.19
N GLN A 219 10.62 -13.12 46.44
CA GLN A 219 10.59 -12.52 47.79
C GLN A 219 9.28 -12.74 48.55
N ASN A 220 8.15 -12.87 47.84
CA ASN A 220 6.82 -12.79 48.45
C ASN A 220 5.98 -14.05 48.28
N VAL A 221 6.45 -15.05 47.53
CA VAL A 221 5.75 -16.31 47.27
C VAL A 221 6.65 -17.49 47.64
N ASP A 222 6.09 -18.43 48.40
CA ASP A 222 6.73 -19.71 48.71
C ASP A 222 6.69 -20.64 47.49
N LEU A 223 7.72 -20.51 46.66
CA LEU A 223 7.85 -21.27 45.42
C LEU A 223 8.20 -22.74 45.65
N ASP A 224 8.79 -23.08 46.80
CA ASP A 224 9.12 -24.47 47.10
C ASP A 224 7.86 -25.22 47.53
N ALA A 225 7.04 -24.61 48.39
CA ALA A 225 5.71 -25.13 48.72
C ALA A 225 4.81 -25.21 47.49
N LEU A 226 4.83 -24.20 46.60
CA LEU A 226 4.09 -24.25 45.35
C LEU A 226 4.55 -25.41 44.47
N LEU A 227 5.86 -25.58 44.27
CA LEU A 227 6.42 -26.68 43.49
C LEU A 227 6.03 -28.04 44.09
N GLU A 228 6.07 -28.19 45.41
CA GLU A 228 5.65 -29.40 46.11
C GLU A 228 4.17 -29.73 45.86
N ALA A 229 3.29 -28.73 45.90
CA ALA A 229 1.86 -28.87 45.67
C ALA A 229 1.48 -29.20 44.22
N MET A 230 2.35 -28.95 43.23
CA MET A 230 2.04 -29.28 41.83
C MET A 230 1.99 -30.81 41.62
N PRO A 231 0.90 -31.33 41.00
CA PRO A 231 0.83 -32.74 40.66
C PRO A 231 1.86 -33.11 39.59
N ALA A 232 2.31 -34.36 39.64
CA ALA A 232 3.10 -34.95 38.56
C ALA A 232 2.18 -35.27 37.38
N TYR A 233 2.62 -34.92 36.17
CA TYR A 233 1.88 -35.26 34.96
C TYR A 233 2.11 -36.72 34.59
N GLU A 234 1.04 -37.51 34.59
CA GLU A 234 1.06 -38.90 34.17
C GLU A 234 0.73 -39.03 32.68
N ILE A 235 1.68 -39.56 31.91
CA ILE A 235 1.48 -39.81 30.49
C ILE A 235 0.66 -41.09 30.34
N SER A 236 -0.50 -41.01 29.70
CA SER A 236 -1.29 -42.18 29.36
C SER A 236 -0.46 -43.21 28.57
N PRO A 237 -0.55 -44.52 28.88
CA PRO A 237 0.18 -45.57 28.16
C PRO A 237 -0.07 -45.56 26.64
N ARG A 238 -1.27 -45.15 26.21
CA ARG A 238 -1.61 -45.00 24.80
C ARG A 238 -0.79 -43.89 24.14
N VAL A 239 -0.74 -42.71 24.77
CA VAL A 239 0.02 -41.55 24.25
C VAL A 239 1.50 -41.86 24.21
N ALA A 240 2.04 -42.48 25.28
CA ALA A 240 3.44 -42.90 25.34
C ALA A 240 3.81 -43.86 24.20
N ARG A 241 2.97 -44.88 23.95
CA ARG A 241 3.18 -45.83 22.85
C ARG A 241 3.13 -45.15 21.49
N ASP A 242 2.16 -44.27 21.27
CA ASP A 242 2.00 -43.61 19.98
C ASP A 242 3.19 -42.66 19.70
N LEU A 243 3.67 -41.92 20.70
CA LEU A 243 4.89 -41.11 20.59
C LEU A 243 6.14 -41.96 20.32
N ALA A 244 6.25 -43.13 20.95
CA ALA A 244 7.36 -44.05 20.71
C ALA A 244 7.35 -44.60 19.27
N LEU A 245 6.17 -44.92 18.73
CA LEU A 245 6.00 -45.32 17.32
C LEU A 245 6.38 -44.19 16.36
N GLU A 246 5.94 -42.96 16.64
CA GLU A 246 6.29 -41.79 15.83
C GLU A 246 7.80 -41.54 15.81
N ARG A 247 8.49 -41.71 16.95
CA ARG A 247 9.96 -41.61 17.04
C ARG A 247 10.64 -42.68 16.21
N ALA A 248 10.23 -43.95 16.35
CA ALA A 248 10.79 -45.05 15.57
C ALA A 248 10.60 -44.84 14.05
N MET A 249 9.42 -44.38 13.63
CA MET A 249 9.16 -44.05 12.22
C MET A 249 10.05 -42.92 11.70
N ARG A 250 10.30 -41.88 12.51
CA ARG A 250 11.23 -40.79 12.14
C ARG A 250 12.65 -41.31 12.00
N GLU A 251 13.13 -42.09 12.96
CA GLU A 251 14.48 -42.68 12.93
C GLU A 251 14.69 -43.55 11.68
N GLU A 252 13.68 -44.34 11.29
CA GLU A 252 13.71 -45.11 10.04
C GLU A 252 13.73 -44.22 8.79
N LEU A 253 12.95 -43.12 8.77
CA LEU A 253 12.96 -42.15 7.67
C LEU A 253 14.32 -41.44 7.55
N GLU A 254 14.95 -41.10 8.67
CA GLU A 254 16.27 -40.46 8.72
C GLU A 254 17.41 -41.41 8.34
N ALA A 255 17.26 -42.72 8.62
CA ALA A 255 18.23 -43.75 8.25
C ALA A 255 18.17 -44.16 6.77
N GLY A 256 17.07 -43.87 6.07
CA GLY A 256 16.89 -44.19 4.64
C GLY A 256 17.64 -43.24 3.69
N PRO A 257 17.64 -43.52 2.37
CA PRO A 257 18.17 -42.58 1.39
C PRO A 257 17.38 -41.26 1.43
N SER A 258 18.10 -40.15 1.67
CA SER A 258 17.55 -38.79 1.78
C SER A 258 16.67 -38.46 0.57
N LYS A 259 15.35 -38.41 0.75
CA LYS A 259 14.46 -37.68 -0.17
C LYS A 259 14.89 -36.21 -0.19
N PRO A 260 14.82 -35.51 -1.34
CA PRO A 260 15.09 -34.08 -1.34
C PRO A 260 14.11 -33.37 -0.40
N LYS A 261 14.63 -32.65 0.60
CA LYS A 261 13.83 -31.89 1.56
C LYS A 261 13.16 -30.71 0.85
N VAL A 262 11.89 -30.48 1.15
CA VAL A 262 11.13 -29.33 0.64
C VAL A 262 11.50 -28.13 1.49
N ARG A 263 12.17 -27.14 0.91
CA ARG A 263 12.59 -25.93 1.64
C ARG A 263 11.47 -24.91 1.61
N ILE A 264 11.03 -24.48 2.78
CA ILE A 264 9.93 -23.53 2.95
C ILE A 264 10.47 -22.30 3.70
N ALA A 265 10.46 -21.15 3.04
CA ALA A 265 10.83 -19.90 3.68
C ALA A 265 9.73 -19.46 4.65
N VAL A 266 10.08 -19.08 5.87
CA VAL A 266 9.13 -18.56 6.87
C VAL A 266 9.58 -17.18 7.29
N ALA A 267 8.78 -16.15 6.99
CA ALA A 267 9.08 -14.78 7.39
C ALA A 267 8.92 -14.64 8.91
N ARG A 268 10.00 -14.40 9.66
CA ARG A 268 9.94 -14.41 11.13
C ARG A 268 10.72 -13.23 11.70
N ASP A 269 9.97 -12.20 12.09
CA ASP A 269 10.45 -10.98 12.73
C ASP A 269 9.28 -10.26 13.43
N GLU A 270 9.49 -9.04 13.90
CA GLU A 270 8.48 -8.24 14.61
C GLU A 270 7.25 -7.90 13.74
N ALA A 271 7.39 -7.90 12.41
CA ALA A 271 6.25 -7.72 11.51
C ALA A 271 5.46 -9.01 11.26
N PHE A 272 6.13 -10.16 11.30
CA PHE A 272 5.56 -11.49 11.08
C PHE A 272 5.85 -12.39 12.28
N CYS A 273 5.15 -12.14 13.39
CA CYS A 273 5.41 -12.79 14.68
C CYS A 273 4.32 -13.75 15.14
N PHE A 274 3.22 -13.89 14.40
CA PHE A 274 2.10 -14.78 14.78
C PHE A 274 2.21 -16.13 14.10
N TYR A 275 2.68 -17.11 14.87
CA TYR A 275 2.80 -18.50 14.48
C TYR A 275 2.40 -19.41 15.63
N TYR A 276 1.69 -20.48 15.31
CA TYR A 276 1.59 -21.62 16.22
C TYR A 276 2.84 -22.49 16.04
N PRO A 277 3.68 -22.68 17.08
CA PRO A 277 4.85 -23.55 16.96
C PRO A 277 4.50 -24.97 16.52
N GLU A 278 3.32 -25.47 16.92
CA GLU A 278 2.84 -26.79 16.49
C GLU A 278 2.61 -26.87 14.97
N ASN A 279 2.10 -25.81 14.33
CA ASN A 279 1.92 -25.81 12.88
C ASN A 279 3.27 -25.95 12.16
N LEU A 280 4.29 -25.23 12.63
CA LEU A 280 5.64 -25.30 12.06
C LEU A 280 6.24 -26.70 12.26
N ALA A 281 6.13 -27.25 13.47
CA ALA A 281 6.59 -28.61 13.75
C ALA A 281 5.88 -29.66 12.90
N LYS A 282 4.58 -29.51 12.63
CA LYS A 282 3.85 -30.43 11.72
C LYS A 282 4.31 -30.33 10.27
N LEU A 283 4.74 -29.16 9.81
CA LEU A 283 5.34 -29.02 8.47
C LEU A 283 6.67 -29.77 8.38
N GLU A 284 7.49 -29.68 9.43
CA GLU A 284 8.75 -30.44 9.52
C GLU A 284 8.49 -31.96 9.59
N ASP A 285 7.52 -32.38 10.40
CA ASP A 285 7.08 -33.78 10.48
C ASP A 285 6.55 -34.30 9.11
N ALA A 286 5.99 -33.42 8.27
CA ALA A 286 5.58 -33.74 6.89
C ALA A 286 6.74 -33.75 5.87
N GLY A 287 7.96 -33.43 6.30
CA GLY A 287 9.19 -33.48 5.50
C GLY A 287 9.64 -32.14 4.93
N ALA A 288 9.19 -31.02 5.50
CA ALA A 288 9.72 -29.70 5.17
C ALA A 288 11.04 -29.40 5.92
N GLU A 289 11.88 -28.59 5.30
CA GLU A 289 12.98 -27.87 5.95
C GLU A 289 12.58 -26.39 6.03
N LEU A 290 12.35 -25.87 7.24
CA LEU A 290 11.96 -24.47 7.43
C LEU A 290 13.19 -23.56 7.43
N VAL A 291 13.14 -22.51 6.62
CA VAL A 291 14.21 -21.50 6.51
C VAL A 291 13.66 -20.15 6.94
N TYR A 292 14.03 -19.72 8.14
CA TYR A 292 13.58 -18.43 8.69
C TYR A 292 14.37 -17.26 8.08
N PHE A 293 13.69 -16.15 7.83
CA PHE A 293 14.29 -14.90 7.37
C PHE A 293 13.51 -13.69 7.88
N SER A 294 14.15 -12.52 7.98
CA SER A 294 13.54 -11.26 8.42
C SER A 294 13.33 -10.27 7.28
N PRO A 295 12.08 -10.12 6.79
CA PRO A 295 11.70 -9.04 5.88
C PRO A 295 12.12 -7.63 6.33
N ILE A 296 11.96 -7.28 7.62
CA ILE A 296 12.21 -5.92 8.10
C ILE A 296 13.70 -5.62 8.32
N ALA A 297 14.53 -6.64 8.54
CA ALA A 297 15.99 -6.53 8.57
C ALA A 297 16.59 -6.30 7.16
N GLY A 298 15.76 -6.33 6.11
CA GLY A 298 16.19 -6.15 4.73
C GLY A 298 16.66 -7.43 4.05
N GLU A 299 16.40 -8.61 4.65
CA GLU A 299 16.74 -9.89 4.05
C GLU A 299 15.87 -10.16 2.81
N GLY A 300 16.45 -10.85 1.82
CA GLY A 300 15.73 -11.30 0.63
C GLY A 300 15.10 -12.67 0.86
N LEU A 301 14.34 -13.14 -0.13
CA LEU A 301 13.86 -14.51 -0.11
C LEU A 301 15.06 -15.49 -0.17
N PRO A 302 15.14 -16.51 0.71
CA PRO A 302 16.19 -17.52 0.65
C PRO A 302 16.21 -18.26 -0.69
N SER A 303 17.39 -18.76 -1.10
CA SER A 303 17.52 -19.52 -2.35
C SER A 303 16.90 -20.92 -2.22
N ASP A 304 16.53 -21.49 -3.37
CA ASP A 304 16.14 -22.90 -3.51
C ASP A 304 14.90 -23.29 -2.68
N VAL A 305 14.02 -22.33 -2.43
CA VAL A 305 12.74 -22.55 -1.72
C VAL A 305 11.62 -22.93 -2.67
N GLN A 306 10.75 -23.83 -2.22
CA GLN A 306 9.55 -24.25 -2.94
C GLN A 306 8.28 -23.64 -2.36
N GLY A 307 8.30 -23.26 -1.08
CA GLY A 307 7.18 -22.60 -0.40
C GLY A 307 7.62 -21.35 0.35
N VAL A 308 6.68 -20.42 0.54
CA VAL A 308 6.88 -19.24 1.40
C VAL A 308 5.67 -19.06 2.31
N ILE A 309 5.92 -18.88 3.59
CA ILE A 309 4.91 -18.59 4.61
C ILE A 309 5.14 -17.17 5.14
N PHE A 310 4.10 -16.35 5.08
CA PHE A 310 3.99 -15.08 5.80
C PHE A 310 2.89 -15.20 6.85
N GLY A 311 3.26 -15.41 8.10
CA GLY A 311 2.33 -15.47 9.22
C GLY A 311 1.64 -14.14 9.50
N GLY A 312 0.85 -14.11 10.57
CA GLY A 312 0.28 -12.86 11.06
C GLY A 312 1.32 -11.99 11.76
N GLY A 313 0.88 -10.82 12.19
CA GLY A 313 1.69 -9.87 12.94
C GLY A 313 1.25 -8.45 12.62
N TYR A 314 2.23 -7.57 12.64
CA TYR A 314 2.05 -6.12 12.71
C TYR A 314 2.77 -5.37 11.58
N PRO A 315 2.65 -5.78 10.30
CA PRO A 315 3.40 -5.19 9.19
C PRO A 315 3.11 -3.69 8.99
N GLU A 316 1.97 -3.19 9.46
CA GLU A 316 1.59 -1.77 9.41
C GLU A 316 2.54 -0.87 10.20
N PHE A 317 3.05 -1.35 11.34
CA PHE A 317 4.00 -0.62 12.18
C PHE A 317 5.42 -0.66 11.57
N HIS A 318 5.68 -1.62 10.69
CA HIS A 318 6.96 -1.80 10.00
C HIS A 318 6.89 -1.51 8.49
N ALA A 319 5.81 -0.87 8.03
CA ALA A 319 5.54 -0.71 6.59
C ALA A 319 6.63 0.09 5.87
N GLN A 320 7.36 0.98 6.55
CA GLN A 320 8.50 1.69 5.95
C GLN A 320 9.70 0.76 5.70
N ALA A 321 10.01 -0.15 6.62
CA ALA A 321 11.08 -1.14 6.44
C ALA A 321 10.74 -2.10 5.30
N LEU A 322 9.50 -2.58 5.25
CA LEU A 322 8.98 -3.42 4.17
C LEU A 322 9.00 -2.70 2.81
N LEU A 323 8.64 -1.41 2.78
CA LEU A 323 8.71 -0.58 1.58
C LEU A 323 10.15 -0.45 1.07
N LYS A 324 11.12 -0.23 1.97
CA LYS A 324 12.55 -0.17 1.63
C LYS A 324 13.08 -1.50 1.09
N ASN A 325 12.53 -2.64 1.52
CA ASN A 325 12.91 -3.95 1.00
C ASN A 325 12.22 -4.27 -0.36
N ARG A 326 12.40 -3.39 -1.34
CA ARG A 326 11.93 -3.58 -2.73
C ARG A 326 12.41 -4.92 -3.34
N PRO A 327 13.67 -5.39 -3.12
CA PRO A 327 14.11 -6.66 -3.69
C PRO A 327 13.29 -7.84 -3.21
N LEU A 328 12.93 -7.90 -1.92
CA LEU A 328 12.06 -8.94 -1.39
C LEU A 328 10.66 -8.87 -2.01
N ARG A 329 10.03 -7.68 -2.03
CA ARG A 329 8.69 -7.51 -2.61
C ARG A 329 8.65 -7.98 -4.06
N SER A 330 9.62 -7.57 -4.88
CA SER A 330 9.72 -8.03 -6.27
C SER A 330 9.97 -9.53 -6.41
N ALA A 331 10.79 -10.11 -5.51
CA ALA A 331 11.08 -11.55 -5.50
C ALA A 331 9.82 -12.36 -5.18
N VAL A 332 9.05 -11.95 -4.17
CA VAL A 332 7.79 -12.61 -3.76
C VAL A 332 6.77 -12.57 -4.90
N THR A 333 6.59 -11.42 -5.56
CA THR A 333 5.66 -11.30 -6.70
C THR A 333 6.06 -12.19 -7.86
N ALA A 334 7.36 -12.23 -8.19
CA ALA A 334 7.87 -13.11 -9.23
C ALA A 334 7.72 -14.59 -8.87
N PHE A 335 8.05 -14.96 -7.62
CA PHE A 335 7.91 -16.32 -7.10
C PHE A 335 6.46 -16.82 -7.19
N ALA A 336 5.51 -16.03 -6.66
CA ALA A 336 4.08 -16.34 -6.69
C ALA A 336 3.55 -16.53 -8.12
N THR A 337 3.96 -15.68 -9.04
CA THR A 337 3.44 -15.76 -10.41
C THR A 337 4.08 -16.87 -11.24
N ALA A 338 5.33 -17.22 -10.94
CA ALA A 338 6.02 -18.34 -11.58
C ALA A 338 5.55 -19.72 -11.06
N GLY A 339 4.51 -19.77 -10.22
CA GLY A 339 3.94 -21.00 -9.68
C GLY A 339 4.51 -21.45 -8.34
N GLY A 340 5.29 -20.61 -7.66
CA GLY A 340 5.73 -20.87 -6.29
C GLY A 340 4.56 -20.90 -5.31
N VAL A 341 4.65 -21.76 -4.29
CA VAL A 341 3.62 -21.89 -3.25
C VAL A 341 3.76 -20.78 -2.21
N VAL A 342 2.70 -20.01 -1.99
CA VAL A 342 2.71 -18.94 -0.98
C VAL A 342 1.47 -19.04 -0.09
N TYR A 343 1.69 -19.15 1.22
CA TYR A 343 0.65 -19.13 2.23
C TYR A 343 0.81 -17.91 3.13
N ALA A 344 -0.24 -17.09 3.26
CA ALA A 344 -0.17 -15.90 4.07
C ALA A 344 -1.41 -15.68 4.94
N GLU A 345 -1.20 -15.32 6.21
CA GLU A 345 -2.27 -15.11 7.19
C GLU A 345 -2.22 -13.69 7.76
N CYS A 346 -3.37 -13.04 7.91
CA CYS A 346 -3.55 -11.71 8.51
C CYS A 346 -2.51 -10.66 8.06
N GLY A 347 -1.46 -10.41 8.86
CA GLY A 347 -0.34 -9.53 8.49
C GLY A 347 0.35 -9.95 7.18
N GLY A 348 0.53 -11.25 6.95
CA GLY A 348 1.00 -11.77 5.67
C GLY A 348 0.08 -11.39 4.51
N LEU A 349 -1.24 -11.49 4.69
CA LEU A 349 -2.21 -11.04 3.68
C LEU A 349 -2.05 -9.53 3.40
N MET A 350 -1.80 -8.71 4.42
CA MET A 350 -1.55 -7.28 4.27
C MET A 350 -0.28 -7.02 3.45
N PHE A 351 0.80 -7.77 3.70
CA PHE A 351 2.05 -7.66 2.93
C PHE A 351 1.93 -8.16 1.48
N LEU A 352 1.05 -9.13 1.21
CA LEU A 352 0.80 -9.63 -0.14
C LEU A 352 -0.18 -8.77 -0.95
N SER A 353 -0.93 -7.90 -0.27
CA SER A 353 -1.91 -6.99 -0.88
C SER A 353 -1.25 -5.94 -1.80
N GLN A 354 -2.06 -5.18 -2.54
CA GLN A 354 -1.57 -4.07 -3.37
C GLN A 354 -0.96 -2.96 -2.53
N SER A 355 -1.62 -2.59 -1.44
CA SER A 355 -1.19 -1.51 -0.58
C SER A 355 -1.70 -1.70 0.84
N LEU A 356 -0.95 -1.12 1.77
CA LEU A 356 -1.25 -1.10 3.19
C LEU A 356 -1.28 0.35 3.67
N SER A 357 -2.41 0.78 4.21
CA SER A 357 -2.52 2.07 4.92
C SER A 357 -1.84 1.97 6.29
N ALA A 358 -0.93 2.91 6.57
CA ALA A 358 -0.26 2.98 7.86
C ALA A 358 -1.16 3.64 8.93
N PRO A 359 -0.95 3.34 10.23
CA PRO A 359 -1.76 3.88 11.32
C PRO A 359 -1.66 5.41 11.48
N ASP A 360 -0.58 6.00 10.98
CA ASP A 360 -0.28 7.43 11.04
C ASP A 360 -1.15 8.30 10.10
N GLY A 361 -2.08 7.69 9.36
CA GLY A 361 -2.91 8.38 8.36
C GLY A 361 -2.15 8.77 7.09
N SER A 362 -0.91 8.29 6.91
CA SER A 362 -0.15 8.51 5.68
C SER A 362 -0.76 7.76 4.48
N SER A 363 -0.37 8.18 3.28
CA SER A 363 -0.83 7.57 2.04
C SER A 363 -0.57 6.05 2.03
N PRO A 364 -1.46 5.24 1.40
CA PRO A 364 -1.26 3.81 1.29
C PRO A 364 0.12 3.48 0.70
N ARG A 365 0.86 2.59 1.36
CA ARG A 365 2.20 2.17 0.92
C ARG A 365 2.07 0.92 0.06
N SER A 366 2.64 0.93 -1.14
CA SER A 366 2.63 -0.24 -2.03
C SER A 366 3.30 -1.43 -1.34
N MET A 367 2.67 -2.59 -1.44
CA MET A 367 3.17 -3.85 -0.86
C MET A 367 3.62 -4.78 -2.00
N CYS A 368 3.37 -6.09 -1.95
CA CYS A 368 3.80 -6.99 -3.03
C CYS A 368 2.89 -6.94 -4.27
N GLY A 369 1.62 -6.56 -4.13
CA GLY A 369 0.66 -6.52 -5.24
C GLY A 369 0.32 -7.89 -5.83
N VAL A 370 0.52 -8.97 -5.07
CA VAL A 370 0.13 -10.32 -5.48
C VAL A 370 -1.39 -10.49 -5.38
N ALA A 371 -1.95 -10.14 -4.22
CA ALA A 371 -3.39 -10.14 -4.02
C ALA A 371 -4.03 -8.86 -4.62
N PRO A 372 -5.20 -8.95 -5.27
CA PRO A 372 -5.74 -7.88 -6.14
C PRO A 372 -6.52 -6.81 -5.36
N PHE A 373 -6.30 -6.71 -4.05
CA PHE A 373 -7.01 -5.82 -3.16
C PHE A 373 -6.04 -5.06 -2.25
N ALA A 374 -6.51 -3.98 -1.64
CA ALA A 374 -5.75 -3.22 -0.64
C ALA A 374 -6.16 -3.64 0.78
N THR A 375 -5.37 -3.25 1.76
CA THR A 375 -5.70 -3.43 3.18
C THR A 375 -5.57 -2.13 3.94
N ARG A 376 -6.47 -1.92 4.91
CA ARG A 376 -6.44 -0.77 5.82
C ARG A 376 -6.71 -1.22 7.25
N LEU A 377 -6.25 -0.43 8.20
CA LEU A 377 -6.52 -0.68 9.62
C LEU A 377 -7.95 -0.31 9.99
N THR A 378 -8.49 -1.00 11.00
CA THR A 378 -9.79 -0.72 11.59
C THR A 378 -9.62 -0.09 12.97
N SER A 379 -10.61 0.69 13.43
CA SER A 379 -10.56 1.37 14.73
C SER A 379 -10.61 0.45 15.94
N SER A 380 -10.95 -0.83 15.76
CA SER A 380 -10.98 -1.83 16.83
C SER A 380 -10.49 -3.19 16.36
N VAL A 381 -9.89 -3.95 17.27
CA VAL A 381 -9.51 -5.34 17.04
C VAL A 381 -10.76 -6.21 17.10
N LYS A 382 -10.93 -7.10 16.12
CA LYS A 382 -11.98 -8.12 16.09
C LYS A 382 -11.34 -9.48 16.34
N THR A 383 -11.62 -10.07 17.49
CA THR A 383 -11.14 -11.41 17.87
C THR A 383 -12.28 -12.42 17.96
N GLY A 384 -11.98 -13.71 17.80
CA GLY A 384 -12.93 -14.79 18.02
C GLY A 384 -12.59 -16.06 17.25
N TYR A 385 -13.18 -17.18 17.64
CA TYR A 385 -12.99 -18.46 16.96
C TYR A 385 -13.66 -18.50 15.59
N ALA A 386 -13.08 -19.30 14.70
CA ALA A 386 -13.63 -19.60 13.39
C ALA A 386 -13.49 -21.09 13.07
N GLU A 387 -14.55 -21.67 12.49
CA GLU A 387 -14.48 -22.96 11.81
C GLU A 387 -14.64 -22.70 10.31
N ILE A 388 -13.77 -23.31 9.52
CA ILE A 388 -13.82 -23.24 8.07
C ILE A 388 -14.03 -24.63 7.47
N THR A 389 -14.70 -24.63 6.32
CA THR A 389 -14.70 -25.77 5.40
C THR A 389 -13.98 -25.34 4.13
N ILE A 390 -13.01 -26.14 3.68
CA ILE A 390 -12.27 -25.88 2.44
C ILE A 390 -13.19 -26.12 1.24
N ALA A 391 -13.42 -25.09 0.45
CA ALA A 391 -14.23 -25.11 -0.76
C ALA A 391 -13.41 -25.61 -1.98
N PRO A 392 -14.07 -26.03 -3.08
CA PRO A 392 -13.39 -26.41 -4.31
C PRO A 392 -12.46 -25.30 -4.85
N GLY A 393 -11.36 -25.71 -5.47
CA GLY A 393 -10.39 -24.80 -6.07
C GLY A 393 -9.37 -24.20 -5.09
N ASN A 394 -9.29 -24.70 -3.86
CA ASN A 394 -8.18 -24.39 -2.96
C ASN A 394 -6.89 -25.06 -3.47
N PRO A 395 -5.76 -24.33 -3.59
CA PRO A 395 -4.53 -24.88 -4.15
C PRO A 395 -3.63 -25.59 -3.13
N LEU A 396 -3.88 -25.43 -1.84
CA LEU A 396 -2.98 -25.90 -0.77
C LEU A 396 -3.59 -27.00 0.10
N PHE A 397 -4.92 -27.02 0.22
CA PHE A 397 -5.66 -27.89 1.14
C PHE A 397 -6.78 -28.65 0.42
N ASN A 398 -7.18 -29.80 0.95
CA ASN A 398 -8.13 -30.66 0.25
C ASN A 398 -9.57 -30.17 0.46
N GLU A 399 -10.36 -30.25 -0.61
CA GLU A 399 -11.79 -29.92 -0.58
C GLU A 399 -12.53 -30.73 0.51
N GLY A 400 -13.41 -30.05 1.25
CA GLY A 400 -14.24 -30.64 2.29
C GLY A 400 -13.57 -30.79 3.65
N GLU A 401 -12.25 -30.54 3.75
CA GLU A 401 -11.57 -30.54 5.05
C GLU A 401 -12.14 -29.45 5.96
N VAL A 402 -12.36 -29.80 7.23
CA VAL A 402 -12.83 -28.88 8.27
C VAL A 402 -11.68 -28.53 9.18
N VAL A 403 -11.49 -27.24 9.43
CA VAL A 403 -10.36 -26.72 10.21
C VAL A 403 -10.84 -25.62 11.11
N ARG A 404 -10.28 -25.56 12.32
CA ARG A 404 -10.56 -24.51 13.29
C ARG A 404 -9.36 -23.59 13.45
N GLY A 405 -9.67 -22.37 13.84
CA GLY A 405 -8.69 -21.33 14.04
C GLY A 405 -9.32 -20.12 14.69
N GLN A 406 -8.67 -18.97 14.50
CA GLN A 406 -9.16 -17.71 15.02
C GLN A 406 -9.18 -16.60 13.98
N THR A 407 -10.11 -15.68 14.17
CA THR A 407 -10.01 -14.31 13.68
C THR A 407 -9.24 -13.49 14.70
N PHE A 408 -8.14 -12.85 14.27
CA PHE A 408 -7.49 -11.77 15.01
C PHE A 408 -7.26 -10.64 14.00
N ARG A 409 -8.24 -9.74 13.90
CA ARG A 409 -8.28 -8.73 12.83
C ARG A 409 -8.18 -7.32 13.38
N TYR A 410 -7.08 -6.68 13.08
CA TYR A 410 -6.91 -5.24 13.22
C TYR A 410 -6.94 -4.50 11.87
N SER A 411 -7.13 -5.26 10.78
CA SER A 411 -7.22 -4.77 9.42
C SER A 411 -8.43 -5.34 8.67
N GLU A 412 -8.83 -4.67 7.62
CA GLU A 412 -9.84 -5.15 6.68
C GLU A 412 -9.36 -5.01 5.23
N ILE A 413 -9.89 -5.88 4.37
CA ILE A 413 -9.74 -5.76 2.93
C ILE A 413 -10.53 -4.54 2.47
N HIS A 414 -9.85 -3.66 1.74
CA HIS A 414 -10.38 -2.43 1.17
C HIS A 414 -10.39 -2.54 -0.36
N GLY A 415 -11.48 -2.12 -1.00
CA GLY A 415 -11.71 -2.29 -2.45
C GLY A 415 -12.42 -3.59 -2.84
N ASP A 416 -12.12 -4.09 -4.06
CA ASP A 416 -12.76 -5.28 -4.65
C ASP A 416 -12.32 -6.57 -3.95
N ARG A 417 -13.08 -6.97 -2.93
CA ARG A 417 -12.93 -8.29 -2.29
C ARG A 417 -13.34 -9.39 -3.28
N PRO A 418 -12.50 -10.42 -3.53
CA PRO A 418 -12.88 -11.51 -4.41
C PRO A 418 -14.12 -12.23 -3.91
N SER A 419 -15.01 -12.60 -4.84
CA SER A 419 -16.18 -13.44 -4.59
C SER A 419 -15.77 -14.90 -4.32
N LYS A 420 -16.74 -15.82 -4.19
CA LYS A 420 -16.46 -17.26 -4.12
C LYS A 420 -15.59 -17.72 -5.30
N MET A 421 -14.70 -18.68 -5.05
CA MET A 421 -13.89 -19.32 -6.08
C MET A 421 -14.77 -19.88 -7.20
N ARG A 422 -14.42 -19.52 -8.44
CA ARG A 422 -15.03 -20.09 -9.63
C ARG A 422 -14.18 -21.26 -10.08
N VAL A 423 -14.83 -22.38 -10.37
CA VAL A 423 -14.17 -23.59 -10.85
C VAL A 423 -14.83 -24.08 -12.14
N THR A 424 -14.06 -24.71 -13.03
CA THR A 424 -14.61 -25.44 -14.19
C THR A 424 -15.34 -26.72 -13.74
N GLU A 425 -15.99 -27.42 -14.67
CA GLU A 425 -16.57 -28.75 -14.40
C GLU A 425 -15.52 -29.75 -13.90
N ASP A 426 -14.28 -29.65 -14.39
CA ASP A 426 -13.12 -30.44 -13.94
C ASP A 426 -12.48 -29.90 -12.64
N LYS A 427 -13.17 -29.02 -11.92
CA LYS A 427 -12.73 -28.39 -10.66
C LYS A 427 -11.47 -27.52 -10.75
N VAL A 428 -11.10 -27.03 -11.94
CA VAL A 428 -9.94 -26.13 -12.10
C VAL A 428 -10.32 -24.71 -11.69
N ALA A 429 -9.54 -24.12 -10.77
CA ALA A 429 -9.76 -22.76 -10.27
C ALA A 429 -9.56 -21.68 -11.36
N ILE A 430 -10.44 -20.68 -11.38
CA ILE A 430 -10.43 -19.59 -12.37
C ILE A 430 -10.29 -18.24 -11.65
N GLY A 431 -9.11 -17.62 -11.78
CA GLY A 431 -8.85 -16.30 -11.22
C GLY A 431 -8.75 -16.29 -9.70
N TRP A 432 -8.93 -15.11 -9.10
CA TRP A 432 -8.96 -14.93 -7.66
C TRP A 432 -10.33 -15.28 -7.09
N GLY A 433 -10.38 -16.02 -5.98
CA GLY A 433 -11.63 -16.28 -5.28
C GLY A 433 -11.46 -16.83 -3.87
N ALA A 434 -12.50 -16.66 -3.05
CA ALA A 434 -12.56 -17.19 -1.70
C ALA A 434 -12.76 -18.71 -1.71
N THR A 435 -11.94 -19.42 -0.94
CA THR A 435 -11.92 -20.88 -0.83
C THR A 435 -12.22 -21.39 0.57
N TYR A 436 -12.49 -20.50 1.53
CA TYR A 436 -12.97 -20.88 2.86
C TYR A 436 -14.44 -20.51 3.00
N GLU A 437 -15.27 -21.50 3.26
CA GLU A 437 -16.62 -21.27 3.78
C GLU A 437 -16.54 -21.17 5.30
N VAL A 438 -16.80 -19.97 5.82
CA VAL A 438 -16.59 -19.68 7.23
C VAL A 438 -17.91 -19.86 7.99
N LYS A 439 -17.94 -20.83 8.89
CA LYS A 439 -18.99 -20.93 9.91
C LYS A 439 -18.55 -20.12 11.12
N GLN A 440 -19.05 -18.89 11.19
CA GLN A 440 -18.79 -18.02 12.33
C GLN A 440 -19.79 -18.33 13.45
N GLU A 441 -19.29 -18.76 14.61
CA GLU A 441 -20.10 -18.88 15.82
C GLU A 441 -20.05 -17.60 16.68
N ARG A 442 -20.99 -17.52 17.63
CA ARG A 442 -21.44 -16.28 18.31
C ARG A 442 -20.30 -15.42 18.87
N LYS A 443 -20.48 -14.10 18.74
CA LYS A 443 -19.52 -13.06 19.11
C LYS A 443 -19.30 -12.97 20.63
N PHE A 444 -18.05 -12.83 21.05
CA PHE A 444 -17.72 -12.03 22.23
C PHE A 444 -17.83 -10.53 21.86
N GLY A 445 -18.99 -9.93 22.05
CA GLY A 445 -19.18 -8.47 21.91
C GLY A 445 -19.83 -7.94 20.62
N LYS A 446 -20.29 -6.68 20.68
CA LYS A 446 -21.15 -6.01 19.69
C LYS A 446 -20.41 -5.67 18.39
N GLY A 447 -20.54 -6.50 17.35
CA GLY A 447 -20.09 -6.13 15.99
C GLY A 447 -20.93 -6.77 14.90
N LYS A 448 -21.98 -6.10 14.37
CA LYS A 448 -22.76 -6.56 13.20
C LYS A 448 -21.89 -6.51 11.95
N ASN A 449 -21.27 -7.62 11.54
CA ASN A 449 -20.90 -7.97 10.15
C ASN A 449 -20.26 -9.37 10.15
N SER A 450 -20.97 -10.38 9.63
CA SER A 450 -20.45 -11.75 9.53
C SER A 450 -19.53 -11.88 8.31
N ILE A 451 -18.36 -12.50 8.49
CA ILE A 451 -17.54 -12.93 7.36
C ILE A 451 -18.01 -14.34 7.00
N ASN A 452 -18.68 -14.47 5.85
CA ASN A 452 -19.13 -15.78 5.37
C ASN A 452 -18.09 -16.45 4.44
N LEU A 453 -17.08 -15.68 3.97
CA LEU A 453 -16.10 -16.12 2.96
C LEU A 453 -14.71 -15.56 3.27
N ASP A 454 -13.68 -16.41 3.27
CA ASP A 454 -12.27 -16.03 3.46
C ASP A 454 -11.36 -16.96 2.63
N GLY A 455 -10.04 -16.93 2.85
CA GLY A 455 -9.08 -17.81 2.18
C GLY A 455 -9.04 -17.55 0.68
N PHE A 456 -8.61 -16.36 0.29
CA PHE A 456 -8.54 -15.96 -1.11
C PHE A 456 -7.36 -16.63 -1.80
N ALA A 457 -7.63 -17.34 -2.87
CA ALA A 457 -6.63 -18.09 -3.61
C ALA A 457 -6.54 -17.65 -5.06
N TRP A 458 -5.35 -17.80 -5.63
CA TRP A 458 -5.07 -17.75 -7.06
C TRP A 458 -3.77 -18.50 -7.35
N ASN A 459 -3.80 -19.38 -8.35
CA ASN A 459 -2.67 -20.26 -8.65
C ASN A 459 -2.25 -21.03 -7.37
N ASN A 460 -0.96 -21.03 -7.01
CA ASN A 460 -0.44 -21.64 -5.79
C ASN A 460 -0.35 -20.67 -4.59
N VAL A 461 -1.08 -19.55 -4.64
CA VAL A 461 -1.11 -18.53 -3.58
C VAL A 461 -2.42 -18.65 -2.82
N LEU A 462 -2.35 -18.64 -1.49
CA LEU A 462 -3.49 -18.58 -0.58
C LEU A 462 -3.24 -17.54 0.51
N VAL A 463 -4.15 -16.58 0.61
CA VAL A 463 -4.11 -15.53 1.64
C VAL A 463 -5.40 -15.54 2.46
N SER A 464 -5.30 -15.41 3.78
CA SER A 464 -6.47 -15.45 4.67
C SER A 464 -6.38 -14.40 5.78
N GLN A 465 -7.52 -13.93 6.29
CA GLN A 465 -7.55 -13.15 7.53
C GLN A 465 -7.60 -14.05 8.78
N LEU A 466 -7.73 -15.37 8.61
CA LEU A 466 -7.79 -16.36 9.68
C LEU A 466 -6.40 -16.92 9.98
N HIS A 467 -6.20 -17.28 11.25
CA HIS A 467 -5.07 -18.08 11.70
C HIS A 467 -5.54 -19.50 11.98
N LEU A 468 -5.15 -20.44 11.12
CA LEU A 468 -5.57 -21.83 11.23
C LEU A 468 -4.65 -22.60 12.16
N HIS A 469 -5.21 -23.54 12.93
CA HIS A 469 -4.44 -24.41 13.79
C HIS A 469 -4.44 -25.84 13.24
N PHE A 470 -3.29 -26.33 12.79
CA PHE A 470 -3.14 -27.66 12.17
C PHE A 470 -3.31 -28.81 13.16
N GLY A 471 -3.31 -28.53 14.47
CA GLY A 471 -3.75 -29.49 15.50
C GLY A 471 -5.22 -29.93 15.33
N ALA A 472 -6.07 -29.11 14.72
CA ALA A 472 -7.47 -29.45 14.43
C ALA A 472 -7.58 -30.50 13.32
N ASN A 473 -6.72 -30.38 12.31
CA ASN A 473 -6.63 -31.29 11.19
C ASN A 473 -5.18 -31.36 10.66
N PRO A 474 -4.40 -32.39 11.06
CA PRO A 474 -3.00 -32.50 10.69
C PRO A 474 -2.73 -32.72 9.19
N SER A 475 -3.73 -33.14 8.40
CA SER A 475 -3.54 -33.37 6.95
C SER A 475 -3.13 -32.10 6.20
N LEU A 476 -3.50 -30.92 6.71
CA LEU A 476 -3.14 -29.63 6.10
C LEU A 476 -1.64 -29.43 5.96
N ALA A 477 -0.85 -29.86 6.96
CA ALA A 477 0.59 -29.74 6.90
C ALA A 477 1.15 -30.61 5.75
N SER A 478 0.68 -31.86 5.66
CA SER A 478 1.07 -32.78 4.59
C SER A 478 0.66 -32.27 3.21
N SER A 479 -0.58 -31.77 3.06
CA SER A 479 -1.08 -31.19 1.81
C SER A 479 -0.25 -29.99 1.37
N PHE A 480 0.08 -29.07 2.30
CA PHE A 480 0.90 -27.91 2.00
C PHE A 480 2.31 -28.29 1.54
N VAL A 481 2.95 -29.25 2.23
CA VAL A 481 4.29 -29.74 1.85
C VAL A 481 4.25 -30.45 0.50
N GLU A 482 3.20 -31.22 0.20
CA GLU A 482 3.04 -31.88 -1.09
C GLU A 482 2.83 -30.87 -2.23
N SER A 483 2.01 -29.82 -2.02
CA SER A 483 1.90 -28.73 -2.97
C SER A 483 3.26 -28.08 -3.26
N CYS A 484 4.09 -27.88 -2.23
CA CYS A 484 5.44 -27.37 -2.39
C CYS A 484 6.35 -28.34 -3.18
N ARG A 485 6.22 -29.66 -3.05
CA ARG A 485 6.98 -30.64 -3.85
C ARG A 485 6.73 -30.51 -5.34
N SER A 486 5.52 -30.11 -5.72
CA SER A 486 5.11 -29.98 -7.11
C SER A 486 5.58 -28.69 -7.81
N VAL A 487 6.27 -27.79 -7.08
CA VAL A 487 6.68 -26.48 -7.59
C VAL A 487 7.79 -26.60 -8.63
N PRO A 488 7.66 -25.94 -9.80
CA PRO A 488 8.69 -25.98 -10.82
C PRO A 488 9.97 -25.25 -10.35
N PRO A 489 11.17 -25.75 -10.69
CA PRO A 489 12.44 -25.11 -10.32
C PRO A 489 12.55 -23.64 -10.74
N GLY A 490 11.90 -23.27 -11.85
CA GLY A 490 11.91 -21.90 -12.39
C GLY A 490 11.30 -20.83 -11.47
N ALA A 491 10.50 -21.19 -10.47
CA ALA A 491 9.91 -20.21 -9.55
C ALA A 491 10.97 -19.52 -8.68
N ALA A 492 11.90 -20.29 -8.11
CA ALA A 492 13.01 -19.76 -7.33
C ALA A 492 13.98 -18.91 -8.18
N GLU A 493 14.25 -19.34 -9.41
CA GLU A 493 15.07 -18.59 -10.37
C GLU A 493 14.42 -17.24 -10.76
N ALA A 494 13.11 -17.22 -11.00
CA ALA A 494 12.35 -16.00 -11.29
C ALA A 494 12.44 -15.01 -10.12
N ALA A 495 12.30 -15.50 -8.88
CA ALA A 495 12.44 -14.70 -7.67
C ALA A 495 13.84 -14.07 -7.55
N ALA A 496 14.89 -14.88 -7.74
CA ALA A 496 16.28 -14.42 -7.69
C ALA A 496 16.57 -13.36 -8.77
N ARG A 497 16.08 -13.57 -10.00
CA ARG A 497 16.22 -12.61 -11.10
C ARG A 497 15.52 -11.30 -10.79
N ALA A 498 14.28 -11.34 -10.28
CA ALA A 498 13.53 -10.14 -9.91
C ALA A 498 14.23 -9.35 -8.78
N ALA A 499 14.72 -10.04 -7.75
CA ALA A 499 15.50 -9.41 -6.67
C ALA A 499 16.76 -8.71 -7.22
N MET A 500 17.48 -9.37 -8.13
CA MET A 500 18.69 -8.83 -8.75
C MET A 500 18.40 -7.56 -9.57
N VAL A 501 17.33 -7.57 -10.38
CA VAL A 501 16.88 -6.40 -11.15
C VAL A 501 16.53 -5.25 -10.22
N SER A 502 15.75 -5.51 -9.16
CA SER A 502 15.37 -4.49 -8.18
C SER A 502 16.57 -3.92 -7.42
N ARG A 503 17.57 -4.73 -7.07
CA ARG A 503 18.83 -4.22 -6.47
C ARG A 503 19.59 -3.32 -7.44
N ARG A 504 19.65 -3.69 -8.72
CA ARG A 504 20.32 -2.89 -9.77
C ARG A 504 19.63 -1.56 -9.99
N THR A 505 18.30 -1.51 -10.03
CA THR A 505 17.55 -0.26 -10.16
C THR A 505 17.72 0.63 -8.92
N MET A 506 17.70 0.04 -7.71
CA MET A 506 17.94 0.79 -6.46
C MET A 506 19.37 1.33 -6.35
N SER A 507 20.37 0.58 -6.82
CA SER A 507 21.77 1.06 -6.86
C SER A 507 22.00 2.20 -7.87
N LYS A 508 21.10 2.36 -8.85
CA LYS A 508 21.12 3.46 -9.81
C LYS A 508 20.34 4.68 -9.33
N SER A 509 19.35 4.51 -8.45
CA SER A 509 18.54 5.59 -7.90
C SER A 509 19.03 6.14 -6.55
N PHE A 510 19.94 5.45 -5.86
CA PHE A 510 20.64 5.96 -4.68
C PHE A 510 22.12 5.57 -4.70
N GLY A 511 22.94 6.37 -5.36
CA GLY A 511 24.38 6.40 -5.08
C GLY A 511 24.63 7.17 -3.77
N PRO A 512 25.33 6.61 -2.77
CA PRO A 512 25.76 7.39 -1.62
C PRO A 512 26.88 8.35 -2.06
N LEU A 513 26.69 9.64 -1.82
CA LEU A 513 27.81 10.54 -1.55
C LEU A 513 28.47 10.00 -0.26
N THR A 514 29.56 9.24 -0.39
CA THR A 514 30.35 8.81 0.76
C THR A 514 31.54 9.76 0.91
N PRO A 515 31.78 10.34 2.09
CA PRO A 515 32.98 11.15 2.35
C PRO A 515 34.22 10.26 2.34
N ILE A 516 35.30 10.73 1.74
CA ILE A 516 36.61 10.06 1.78
C ILE A 516 37.07 10.00 3.24
N SER A 517 37.05 8.80 3.84
CA SER A 517 37.75 8.58 5.12
C SER A 517 39.26 8.66 4.89
N SER A 518 39.94 9.36 5.78
CA SER A 518 41.36 9.76 5.79
C SER A 518 42.39 8.62 5.91
N ARG A 519 42.09 7.38 5.50
CA ARG A 519 42.99 6.22 5.70
C ARG A 519 43.75 5.73 4.47
N LYS A 520 43.66 6.42 3.33
CA LYS A 520 44.48 6.11 2.13
C LYS A 520 45.61 7.10 1.86
N PHE A 521 45.75 8.15 2.66
CA PHE A 521 46.87 9.10 2.56
C PHE A 521 48.17 8.61 3.21
N ASP A 522 48.10 7.69 4.19
CA ASP A 522 49.28 7.23 4.94
C ASP A 522 50.05 6.06 4.29
N LYS A 523 49.50 5.39 3.27
CA LYS A 523 50.21 4.28 2.59
C LYS A 523 50.97 4.66 1.32
N ALA A 524 50.84 5.92 0.87
CA ALA A 524 51.60 6.46 -0.26
C ALA A 524 52.81 7.30 0.19
N LEU A 525 52.90 7.68 1.47
CA LEU A 525 54.00 8.46 2.03
C LEU A 525 55.20 7.62 2.51
N GLU A 526 55.07 6.28 2.58
CA GLU A 526 56.13 5.37 3.04
C GLU A 526 56.95 4.71 1.90
N ARG A 527 56.69 5.03 0.63
CA ARG A 527 57.42 4.45 -0.52
C ARG A 527 58.32 5.42 -1.29
N SER A 528 58.53 6.65 -0.79
CA SER A 528 59.41 7.65 -1.41
C SER A 528 60.60 8.06 -0.53
N ARG A 529 61.16 7.11 0.23
CA ARG A 529 62.47 7.26 0.89
C ARG A 529 63.42 6.15 0.49
N SER A 530 63.86 6.18 -0.76
CA SER A 530 65.19 5.70 -1.19
C SER A 530 65.33 5.97 -2.67
N MET A 531 66.16 6.95 -3.04
CA MET A 531 66.93 7.02 -4.29
C MET A 531 67.80 8.28 -4.24
N SER A 532 69.08 8.12 -4.58
CA SER A 532 70.18 9.04 -4.31
C SER A 532 70.36 10.14 -5.36
N GLU A 533 71.02 11.23 -4.96
CA GLU A 533 71.23 12.49 -5.71
C GLU A 533 71.98 12.39 -7.05
N GLU A 534 72.46 11.21 -7.47
CA GLU A 534 73.21 11.05 -8.74
C GLU A 534 72.32 10.90 -9.99
N GLU A 535 71.04 10.55 -9.86
CA GLU A 535 70.15 10.40 -11.03
C GLU A 535 69.42 11.70 -11.41
N MET A 536 69.39 12.71 -10.53
CA MET A 536 68.74 14.00 -10.77
C MET A 536 69.52 14.94 -11.71
N LEU A 537 70.79 14.66 -12.00
CA LEU A 537 71.68 15.54 -12.78
C LEU A 537 71.80 15.18 -14.27
N ALA A 538 71.21 14.08 -14.74
CA ALA A 538 71.51 13.55 -16.08
C ALA A 538 70.44 13.81 -17.17
N ARG A 539 69.37 14.57 -16.93
CA ARG A 539 68.29 14.75 -17.95
C ARG A 539 67.81 16.17 -18.21
N SER A 540 68.66 17.16 -17.93
CA SER A 540 68.52 18.52 -18.48
C SER A 540 69.23 18.63 -19.84
N ALA A 541 68.53 18.39 -20.96
CA ALA A 541 68.99 18.83 -22.28
C ALA A 541 67.83 18.93 -23.29
N GLN A 542 67.76 20.09 -23.96
CA GLN A 542 66.97 20.47 -25.17
C GLN A 542 65.47 20.76 -24.91
N SER A 543 65.00 22.02 -24.80
CA SER A 543 64.88 23.12 -25.81
C SER A 543 64.08 22.69 -27.06
N ASP A 544 63.06 23.37 -27.57
CA ASP A 544 62.85 24.82 -27.73
C ASP A 544 61.37 25.26 -27.78
N SER A 545 61.21 26.55 -27.48
CA SER A 545 60.03 27.44 -27.35
C SER A 545 59.37 27.88 -28.70
N PRO A 546 58.52 28.96 -28.83
CA PRO A 546 57.84 29.85 -27.85
C PRO A 546 56.43 30.45 -28.25
N GLU A 547 55.86 31.23 -27.31
CA GLU A 547 54.92 32.39 -27.43
C GLU A 547 53.41 32.14 -27.61
N LYS A 548 52.44 32.86 -26.98
CA LYS A 548 52.28 33.97 -25.99
C LYS A 548 50.75 33.95 -25.64
N VAL A 549 50.22 34.28 -24.47
CA VAL A 549 49.94 35.63 -23.93
C VAL A 549 49.39 35.53 -22.48
N LYS A 550 50.08 36.25 -21.58
CA LYS A 550 49.71 37.00 -20.34
C LYS A 550 48.44 36.67 -19.52
N GLN A 551 48.71 36.36 -18.25
CA GLN A 551 47.84 36.56 -17.08
C GLN A 551 47.93 38.01 -16.53
N VAL A 552 46.84 38.48 -15.92
CA VAL A 552 46.86 39.50 -14.85
C VAL A 552 46.05 38.94 -13.68
N LEU A 553 46.70 38.87 -12.51
CA LEU A 553 46.16 38.42 -11.22
C LEU A 553 45.36 39.53 -10.50
N PRO A 554 44.42 39.18 -9.59
CA PRO A 554 43.58 40.15 -8.85
C PRO A 554 44.20 40.59 -7.51
N PRO A 555 43.72 41.70 -6.89
CA PRO A 555 44.17 42.14 -5.58
C PRO A 555 43.37 41.56 -4.41
N ARG A 556 43.98 41.68 -3.23
CA ARG A 556 43.63 41.12 -1.91
C ARG A 556 42.52 41.88 -1.14
N ARG A 557 41.79 41.09 -0.34
CA ARG A 557 41.14 41.32 0.99
C ARG A 557 40.87 42.75 1.52
N ALA A 558 39.66 42.94 2.04
CA ALA A 558 39.36 43.84 3.18
C ALA A 558 38.31 43.22 4.13
N ARG A 559 38.46 43.48 5.43
CA ARG A 559 37.67 43.03 6.60
C ARG A 559 36.53 44.01 6.95
N ALA A 560 35.41 43.51 7.50
CA ALA A 560 34.60 44.09 8.60
C ALA A 560 33.40 43.16 8.92
N MET A 561 33.32 42.50 10.07
CA MET A 561 32.65 42.87 11.35
C MET A 561 31.13 42.57 11.47
N SER A 562 30.86 41.41 12.09
CA SER A 562 29.91 41.10 13.20
C SER A 562 28.38 41.17 13.10
N ARG A 563 27.78 40.17 13.79
CA ARG A 563 26.39 39.97 14.29
C ARG A 563 25.39 39.41 13.26
N ASP A 564 24.59 38.38 13.51
CA ASP A 564 24.41 37.48 14.64
C ASP A 564 23.53 36.28 14.19
N PHE A 565 23.66 35.14 14.87
CA PHE A 565 22.73 34.00 14.96
C PHE A 565 22.52 32.98 13.81
N ARG A 566 23.20 31.83 14.03
CA ARG A 566 22.73 30.43 13.97
C ARG A 566 21.88 29.98 12.78
N GLU A 567 22.53 29.24 11.87
CA GLU A 567 21.95 28.07 11.22
C GLU A 567 23.02 26.99 11.01
N TYR A 568 22.63 25.75 11.30
CA TYR A 568 23.46 24.55 11.25
C TYR A 568 23.78 24.18 9.80
N SER A 569 25.07 24.06 9.53
CA SER A 569 25.69 23.38 8.41
C SER A 569 25.32 21.90 8.35
N VAL A 570 25.12 21.36 7.14
CA VAL A 570 26.00 20.32 6.61
C VAL A 570 26.20 20.58 5.12
N ASP A 571 27.44 20.93 4.77
CA ASP A 571 27.95 20.98 3.41
C ASP A 571 28.22 19.57 2.88
N LEU A 572 27.89 19.43 1.60
CA LEU A 572 28.36 18.40 0.67
C LEU A 572 29.79 18.74 0.28
N ASP A 573 30.63 17.74 -0.03
CA ASP A 573 31.78 18.01 -0.90
C ASP A 573 32.15 16.84 -1.83
N SER A 574 32.08 17.17 -3.13
CA SER A 574 32.88 16.72 -4.29
C SER A 574 32.87 15.22 -4.69
N ALA A 575 32.48 14.76 -5.89
CA ALA A 575 32.56 15.20 -7.30
C ALA A 575 33.89 14.86 -8.06
N GLU A 576 33.71 14.21 -9.23
CA GLU A 576 34.60 14.07 -10.42
C GLU A 576 35.76 13.05 -10.39
N GLY A 577 36.08 12.26 -11.42
CA GLY A 577 35.68 12.11 -12.84
C GLY A 577 36.23 10.75 -13.40
N LEU A 578 35.60 10.07 -14.36
CA LEU A 578 35.64 10.18 -15.85
C LEU A 578 36.86 9.56 -16.60
N GLY A 579 36.55 8.65 -17.55
CA GLY A 579 37.32 8.24 -18.76
C GLY A 579 38.24 7.00 -18.60
N MET A 580 38.39 6.01 -19.49
CA MET A 580 38.14 5.78 -20.94
C MET A 580 38.40 4.26 -21.20
N PHE A 581 37.58 3.45 -21.90
CA PHE A 581 37.27 3.25 -23.34
C PHE A 581 37.92 2.01 -24.02
N ARG A 582 37.06 1.29 -24.79
CA ARG A 582 37.27 0.38 -25.95
C ARG A 582 37.43 -1.13 -25.68
N SER A 583 37.00 -2.07 -26.52
CA SER A 583 35.96 -2.23 -27.58
C SER A 583 36.10 -3.67 -28.13
N ARG A 584 35.14 -4.11 -28.97
CA ARG A 584 35.09 -5.31 -29.87
C ARG A 584 34.29 -6.49 -29.32
N SER A 585 33.46 -7.22 -30.07
CA SER A 585 32.86 -7.08 -31.40
C SER A 585 31.87 -8.25 -31.57
N SER A 586 30.82 -8.02 -32.36
CA SER A 586 29.83 -8.96 -32.90
C SER A 586 30.37 -10.25 -33.54
N ALA A 587 29.62 -11.37 -33.47
CA ALA A 587 29.30 -12.25 -34.61
C ALA A 587 28.37 -13.44 -34.23
N SER A 588 27.61 -13.91 -35.25
CA SER A 588 26.69 -15.07 -35.36
C SER A 588 25.42 -15.01 -34.50
N MET A 589 24.19 -14.76 -34.99
CA MET A 589 23.50 -15.00 -36.27
C MET A 589 23.36 -16.48 -36.70
N GLN A 590 22.08 -16.90 -36.76
CA GLN A 590 21.45 -17.89 -37.65
C GLN A 590 21.42 -19.39 -37.28
N SER A 591 20.19 -19.88 -37.05
CA SER A 591 19.52 -21.10 -37.59
C SER A 591 18.46 -21.53 -36.55
N LEU A 592 17.19 -21.84 -36.78
CA LEU A 592 16.33 -22.21 -37.92
C LEU A 592 14.91 -21.65 -37.56
N GLY A 593 13.99 -21.27 -38.47
CA GLY A 593 13.80 -21.71 -39.84
C GLY A 593 12.82 -22.89 -39.95
N ALA A 594 11.51 -22.68 -39.72
CA ALA A 594 10.46 -23.59 -40.20
C ALA A 594 9.20 -22.82 -40.61
N GLN A 595 8.73 -23.13 -41.82
CA GLN A 595 7.77 -22.40 -42.65
C GLN A 595 6.34 -22.99 -42.61
N ILE A 596 5.34 -22.10 -42.59
CA ILE A 596 4.22 -21.95 -43.56
C ILE A 596 3.34 -23.18 -43.87
N SER A 597 2.01 -23.12 -43.63
CA SER A 597 0.96 -22.80 -44.67
C SER A 597 -0.49 -23.21 -44.35
N LYS A 598 -1.40 -22.26 -44.66
CA LYS A 598 -2.69 -22.34 -45.39
C LYS A 598 -3.90 -23.09 -44.79
N LEU A 599 -5.03 -22.37 -44.71
CA LEU A 599 -6.22 -22.62 -45.54
C LEU A 599 -7.17 -21.41 -45.57
N SER A 600 -7.84 -21.24 -46.72
CA SER A 600 -8.71 -20.13 -47.13
C SER A 600 -10.17 -20.59 -47.30
N GLY A 601 -11.16 -19.73 -47.00
CA GLY A 601 -12.55 -19.88 -47.47
C GLY A 601 -13.55 -18.98 -46.73
N MET A 602 -14.13 -17.98 -47.42
CA MET A 602 -15.25 -17.13 -46.94
C MET A 602 -16.61 -17.67 -47.43
N PRO A 603 -17.74 -17.33 -46.77
CA PRO A 603 -18.61 -16.29 -47.36
C PRO A 603 -19.28 -15.33 -46.37
N ARG A 604 -19.66 -14.15 -46.89
CA ARG A 604 -20.43 -13.08 -46.23
C ARG A 604 -21.94 -13.41 -46.18
N LYS A 605 -22.58 -13.35 -44.99
CA LYS A 605 -23.78 -12.53 -44.63
C LYS A 605 -24.52 -13.03 -43.36
N SER A 606 -24.89 -12.04 -42.54
CA SER A 606 -25.96 -11.95 -41.51
C SER A 606 -26.01 -12.90 -40.30
N THR A 607 -25.66 -12.31 -39.14
CA THR A 607 -26.30 -12.42 -37.80
C THR A 607 -26.62 -13.81 -37.23
N THR A 608 -25.96 -14.16 -36.12
CA THR A 608 -26.59 -14.17 -34.77
C THR A 608 -25.52 -13.95 -33.68
N GLN A 609 -25.89 -13.22 -32.63
CA GLN A 609 -25.06 -12.82 -31.48
C GLN A 609 -24.47 -13.95 -30.57
N PRO A 610 -24.90 -15.23 -30.60
CA PRO A 610 -24.33 -16.24 -29.69
C PRO A 610 -22.97 -16.81 -30.10
N GLU A 611 -22.54 -16.66 -31.36
CA GLU A 611 -21.27 -17.24 -31.84
C GLU A 611 -20.04 -16.36 -31.55
N LEU A 612 -20.25 -15.07 -31.26
CA LEU A 612 -19.17 -14.17 -30.83
C LEU A 612 -18.71 -14.46 -29.40
N ASP A 613 -19.62 -14.90 -28.53
CA ASP A 613 -19.33 -15.23 -27.12
C ASP A 613 -18.51 -16.52 -26.99
N VAL A 614 -18.71 -17.49 -27.90
CA VAL A 614 -17.93 -18.74 -27.93
C VAL A 614 -16.53 -18.50 -28.50
N ALA A 615 -16.38 -17.60 -29.48
CA ALA A 615 -15.07 -17.21 -30.02
C ALA A 615 -14.27 -16.33 -29.05
N LEU A 616 -14.93 -15.49 -28.24
CA LEU A 616 -14.30 -14.72 -27.16
C LEU A 616 -13.80 -15.64 -26.04
N HIS A 617 -14.53 -16.70 -25.70
CA HIS A 617 -14.14 -17.59 -24.59
C HIS A 617 -12.87 -18.41 -24.85
N LEU A 618 -12.56 -18.70 -26.12
CA LEU A 618 -11.37 -19.48 -26.52
C LEU A 618 -10.10 -18.62 -26.70
N TYR A 619 -10.21 -17.29 -26.75
CA TYR A 619 -9.08 -16.38 -27.01
C TYR A 619 -8.42 -15.82 -25.72
N PHE A 620 -9.00 -16.04 -24.53
CA PHE A 620 -8.52 -15.50 -23.25
C PHE A 620 -7.57 -16.44 -22.46
N GLY A 621 -7.04 -17.49 -23.07
CA GLY A 621 -6.11 -18.43 -22.44
C GLY A 621 -4.65 -18.08 -22.67
N ALA A 622 -3.88 -17.99 -21.58
CA ALA A 622 -2.41 -17.84 -21.45
C ALA A 622 -1.87 -16.39 -21.31
N ALA A 623 -1.15 -16.18 -20.20
CA ALA A 623 -0.41 -14.97 -19.83
C ALA A 623 0.96 -14.89 -20.56
N PRO A 624 1.72 -13.77 -20.52
CA PRO A 624 2.48 -13.44 -19.31
C PRO A 624 2.56 -11.95 -18.91
N GLN A 625 3.02 -11.81 -17.68
CA GLN A 625 3.26 -10.61 -16.87
C GLN A 625 4.17 -9.57 -17.51
N VAL A 626 3.76 -8.30 -17.49
CA VAL A 626 4.47 -7.14 -16.93
C VAL A 626 3.40 -6.04 -16.78
N MET A 627 3.46 -5.26 -15.68
CA MET A 627 2.64 -4.06 -15.37
C MET A 627 1.29 -4.30 -14.69
N ALA A 628 1.30 -4.22 -13.36
CA ALA A 628 0.13 -3.99 -12.54
C ALA A 628 0.53 -3.30 -11.23
N ASP A 629 0.85 -1.99 -11.27
CA ASP A 629 1.00 -1.16 -10.07
C ASP A 629 -0.02 -0.01 -9.97
N HIS A 630 -0.91 0.19 -10.96
CA HIS A 630 -1.66 1.46 -11.02
C HIS A 630 -3.11 1.36 -11.52
N LEU A 631 -3.92 0.46 -10.96
CA LEU A 631 -5.38 0.53 -11.14
C LEU A 631 -6.08 0.21 -9.81
N HIS A 632 -6.21 1.23 -8.96
CA HIS A 632 -6.99 1.15 -7.72
C HIS A 632 -8.50 1.10 -7.99
N ALA A 633 -9.24 0.55 -7.01
CA ALA A 633 -10.71 0.51 -6.97
C ALA A 633 -11.26 1.59 -6.00
N PRO A 634 -12.37 2.27 -6.33
CA PRO A 634 -12.89 3.39 -5.56
C PRO A 634 -13.67 2.85 -4.38
N SER A 635 -13.24 3.07 -3.13
CA SER A 635 -14.08 2.67 -2.00
C SER A 635 -13.91 3.50 -0.72
N GLN A 636 -14.17 4.80 -0.73
CA GLN A 636 -14.58 5.51 0.48
C GLN A 636 -15.51 6.66 0.09
N LEU A 637 -16.82 6.50 0.34
CA LEU A 637 -17.78 7.58 0.63
C LEU A 637 -19.15 6.94 0.92
N GLN A 638 -19.53 6.87 2.21
CA GLN A 638 -20.93 6.78 2.59
C GLN A 638 -21.47 8.21 2.58
N LEU A 639 -22.04 8.63 1.45
CA LEU A 639 -22.85 9.83 1.39
C LEU A 639 -24.33 9.43 1.46
N PRO A 640 -25.18 10.16 2.21
CA PRO A 640 -26.61 9.99 2.12
C PRO A 640 -27.05 10.28 0.69
N LEU A 641 -27.64 9.28 0.02
CA LEU A 641 -28.04 9.36 -1.38
C LEU A 641 -29.27 10.28 -1.52
N PRO A 642 -29.20 11.39 -2.27
CA PRO A 642 -30.39 12.17 -2.60
C PRO A 642 -31.32 11.35 -3.52
N GLN A 643 -32.48 10.93 -3.01
CA GLN A 643 -33.47 10.12 -3.73
C GLN A 643 -34.27 10.88 -4.83
N SER A 644 -33.83 12.07 -5.26
CA SER A 644 -34.46 12.82 -6.35
C SER A 644 -33.42 13.40 -7.32
N VAL A 645 -33.60 13.11 -8.60
CA VAL A 645 -32.74 13.47 -9.73
C VAL A 645 -32.95 14.95 -10.06
N GLY A 646 -31.95 15.80 -9.79
CA GLY A 646 -32.01 17.24 -10.03
C GLY A 646 -31.06 17.72 -11.13
N SER A 647 -31.16 18.99 -11.48
CA SER A 647 -30.29 19.72 -12.41
C SER A 647 -28.84 19.78 -11.92
N ILE A 648 -27.88 19.75 -12.86
CA ILE A 648 -26.44 19.69 -12.60
C ILE A 648 -25.75 20.95 -13.15
N ILE A 649 -24.90 21.58 -12.36
CA ILE A 649 -23.93 22.56 -12.86
C ILE A 649 -22.55 21.91 -12.88
N SER A 650 -21.86 21.97 -14.01
CA SER A 650 -20.51 21.44 -14.15
C SER A 650 -19.52 22.55 -14.49
N LEU A 651 -18.77 23.00 -13.49
CA LEU A 651 -17.69 23.97 -13.65
C LEU A 651 -16.34 23.32 -13.98
N SER A 652 -16.27 21.98 -13.96
CA SER A 652 -15.07 21.18 -14.21
C SER A 652 -15.14 20.48 -15.56
N THR A 653 -14.09 20.65 -16.38
CA THR A 653 -13.96 19.96 -17.67
C THR A 653 -13.92 18.44 -17.50
N THR A 654 -13.35 17.95 -16.40
CA THR A 654 -13.33 16.54 -16.02
C THR A 654 -14.72 16.03 -15.70
N ALA A 655 -15.46 16.75 -14.85
CA ALA A 655 -16.81 16.34 -14.50
C ALA A 655 -17.74 16.33 -15.72
N THR A 656 -17.62 17.33 -16.59
CA THR A 656 -18.41 17.42 -17.83
C THR A 656 -18.16 16.22 -18.74
N SER A 657 -16.90 15.85 -19.00
CA SER A 657 -16.56 14.67 -19.81
C SER A 657 -17.17 13.39 -19.23
N ILE A 658 -17.07 13.21 -17.91
CA ILE A 658 -17.60 12.04 -17.21
C ILE A 658 -19.13 11.99 -17.29
N LEU A 659 -19.83 13.10 -17.04
CA LEU A 659 -21.29 13.18 -17.10
C LEU A 659 -21.83 12.77 -18.48
N TYR A 660 -21.14 13.18 -19.54
CA TYR A 660 -21.47 12.77 -20.91
C TYR A 660 -21.24 11.28 -21.15
N ALA A 661 -20.09 10.74 -20.73
CA ALA A 661 -19.79 9.32 -20.87
C ALA A 661 -20.77 8.42 -20.09
N LEU A 662 -21.37 8.94 -19.02
CA LEU A 662 -22.41 8.28 -18.23
C LEU A 662 -23.82 8.45 -18.82
N GLY A 663 -23.98 9.25 -19.87
CA GLY A 663 -25.26 9.52 -20.51
C GLY A 663 -26.24 10.26 -19.59
N VAL A 664 -25.75 11.25 -18.84
CA VAL A 664 -26.54 12.18 -18.00
C VAL A 664 -26.30 13.65 -18.38
N GLY A 665 -25.76 13.91 -19.57
CA GLY A 665 -25.50 15.26 -20.07
C GLY A 665 -26.76 16.12 -20.21
N ASP A 666 -27.91 15.50 -20.47
CA ASP A 666 -29.23 16.13 -20.52
C ASP A 666 -29.67 16.81 -19.22
N ARG A 667 -29.03 16.48 -18.10
CA ARG A 667 -29.30 17.06 -16.78
C ARG A 667 -28.45 18.30 -16.49
N ILE A 668 -27.49 18.62 -17.37
CA ILE A 668 -26.60 19.76 -17.19
C ILE A 668 -27.36 21.04 -17.54
N VAL A 669 -27.49 21.94 -16.56
CA VAL A 669 -28.16 23.24 -16.74
C VAL A 669 -27.19 24.40 -16.88
N GLY A 670 -25.89 24.14 -16.71
CA GLY A 670 -24.86 25.12 -17.02
C GLY A 670 -23.43 24.61 -16.87
N ILE A 671 -22.55 25.18 -17.69
CA ILE A 671 -21.12 24.85 -17.78
C ILE A 671 -20.25 26.11 -17.90
N THR A 672 -18.95 26.01 -17.63
CA THR A 672 -17.97 27.07 -17.89
C THR A 672 -17.52 27.10 -19.36
N GLU A 673 -16.90 28.18 -19.80
CA GLU A 673 -16.31 28.29 -21.14
C GLU A 673 -15.14 27.31 -21.37
N ALA A 674 -14.53 26.80 -20.31
CA ALA A 674 -13.48 25.79 -20.38
C ALA A 674 -14.03 24.39 -20.72
N CYS A 675 -15.33 24.13 -20.48
CA CYS A 675 -16.00 22.87 -20.79
C CYS A 675 -16.34 22.78 -22.27
N VAL A 676 -15.32 22.53 -23.10
CA VAL A 676 -15.43 22.53 -24.57
C VAL A 676 -15.71 21.15 -25.20
N LEU A 677 -15.76 20.08 -24.40
CA LEU A 677 -15.93 18.69 -24.87
C LEU A 677 -16.93 17.87 -24.04
N PRO A 678 -17.67 16.93 -24.67
CA PRO A 678 -17.62 16.56 -26.10
C PRO A 678 -18.21 17.64 -27.05
N GLU A 679 -17.88 17.59 -28.34
CA GLU A 679 -18.23 18.63 -29.35
C GLU A 679 -19.74 18.96 -29.42
N ASP A 680 -20.60 18.02 -29.00
CA ASP A 680 -22.06 18.15 -28.93
C ASP A 680 -22.56 19.10 -27.80
N ILE A 681 -21.66 19.77 -27.08
CA ILE A 681 -21.97 20.70 -25.96
C ILE A 681 -22.43 22.10 -26.42
N THR A 682 -22.28 22.45 -27.71
CA THR A 682 -22.37 23.84 -28.18
C THR A 682 -23.71 24.56 -27.93
N ASP A 683 -24.79 23.84 -27.60
CA ASP A 683 -26.14 24.38 -27.40
C ASP A 683 -26.56 24.61 -25.93
N TYR A 684 -25.72 24.29 -24.93
CA TYR A 684 -26.07 24.50 -23.51
C TYR A 684 -25.86 25.96 -23.05
N PRO A 685 -26.65 26.47 -22.08
CA PRO A 685 -26.43 27.80 -21.52
C PRO A 685 -25.05 27.85 -20.84
N LYS A 686 -24.11 28.57 -21.48
CA LYS A 686 -22.79 28.85 -20.92
C LYS A 686 -22.96 29.81 -19.75
N ILE A 687 -22.43 29.44 -18.59
CA ILE A 687 -22.38 30.30 -17.40
C ILE A 687 -21.25 31.31 -17.63
N VAL A 688 -21.50 32.32 -18.47
CA VAL A 688 -20.51 33.33 -18.87
C VAL A 688 -20.21 34.24 -17.68
N ALA A 689 -18.94 34.39 -17.29
CA ALA A 689 -18.50 35.59 -16.61
C ALA A 689 -18.54 36.75 -17.60
N ARG A 690 -19.53 37.64 -17.50
CA ARG A 690 -19.48 38.91 -18.25
C ARG A 690 -18.29 39.72 -17.75
N HIS A 691 -17.17 39.70 -18.49
CA HIS A 691 -16.26 40.84 -18.46
C HIS A 691 -17.03 42.06 -18.97
N LEU A 692 -17.23 43.04 -18.08
CA LEU A 692 -17.80 44.35 -18.40
C LEU A 692 -16.93 45.07 -19.46
N HIS A 693 -17.31 44.93 -20.72
CA HIS A 693 -17.08 45.94 -21.76
C HIS A 693 -18.43 46.40 -22.33
N SER A 694 -19.27 47.02 -21.49
CA SER A 694 -20.24 48.03 -21.94
C SER A 694 -20.85 48.76 -20.74
N LEU A 695 -20.21 49.83 -20.28
CA LEU A 695 -20.96 50.99 -19.79
C LEU A 695 -21.26 51.86 -21.01
N ALA A 696 -22.35 51.53 -21.71
CA ALA A 696 -23.12 52.53 -22.44
C ALA A 696 -24.35 52.82 -21.57
N LEU A 697 -24.48 54.08 -21.17
CA LEU A 697 -25.49 54.62 -20.26
C LEU A 697 -26.93 54.27 -20.66
N PRO A 698 -27.86 54.14 -19.69
CA PRO A 698 -29.28 54.05 -19.97
C PRO A 698 -29.85 55.44 -20.26
N GLN A 699 -30.60 55.59 -21.36
CA GLN A 699 -31.59 56.66 -21.45
C GLN A 699 -32.99 56.07 -21.24
N SER A 700 -33.49 56.35 -20.03
CA SER A 700 -34.87 56.59 -19.61
C SER A 700 -36.03 56.13 -20.50
N SER A 701 -36.94 55.39 -19.88
CA SER A 701 -38.37 55.40 -20.19
C SER A 701 -38.93 56.82 -20.18
N ALA A 702 -39.50 57.26 -21.30
CA ALA A 702 -40.62 58.18 -21.31
C ALA A 702 -41.50 57.79 -22.50
N GLY A 703 -42.73 57.36 -22.20
CA GLY A 703 -43.74 57.13 -23.23
C GLY A 703 -44.06 58.43 -23.94
N LEU A 704 -44.32 58.34 -25.24
CA LEU A 704 -45.32 59.14 -25.93
C LEU A 704 -45.60 58.53 -27.30
N ALA A 705 -46.88 58.24 -27.49
CA ALA A 705 -47.66 58.20 -28.72
C ALA A 705 -46.94 58.04 -30.08
N ASP A 706 -47.37 56.99 -30.78
CA ASP A 706 -47.99 57.04 -32.11
C ASP A 706 -47.23 57.67 -33.30
N ASN A 707 -47.15 56.84 -34.34
CA ASN A 707 -47.17 57.18 -35.77
C ASN A 707 -46.11 58.12 -36.39
N ARG A 708 -45.36 57.47 -37.30
CA ARG A 708 -45.14 57.87 -38.71
C ARG A 708 -44.08 58.92 -39.06
N LYS A 709 -43.31 58.49 -40.08
CA LYS A 709 -42.82 59.16 -41.29
C LYS A 709 -41.41 59.75 -41.28
N LYS A 710 -40.65 59.25 -42.28
CA LYS A 710 -39.77 59.96 -43.24
C LYS A 710 -38.53 60.61 -42.62
N SER A 711 -37.39 60.75 -43.27
CA SER A 711 -36.78 60.35 -44.55
C SER A 711 -35.39 61.02 -44.52
N SER A 712 -34.56 60.77 -45.54
CA SER A 712 -33.44 61.60 -45.99
C SER A 712 -32.21 61.68 -45.05
N ASN A 713 -31.12 61.01 -45.39
CA ASN A 713 -30.11 61.35 -46.42
C ASN A 713 -28.97 62.18 -45.82
N SER A 714 -27.78 61.81 -46.31
CA SER A 714 -26.62 62.67 -46.52
C SER A 714 -25.74 63.01 -45.31
N LEU A 715 -24.42 63.15 -45.43
CA LEU A 715 -23.44 62.92 -46.49
C LEU A 715 -22.07 63.22 -45.86
N ASN A 716 -21.01 62.69 -46.50
CA ASN A 716 -19.61 63.14 -46.48
C ASN A 716 -18.82 62.86 -45.21
N GLY A 717 -17.70 62.13 -45.27
CA GLY A 717 -16.59 62.20 -46.24
C GLY A 717 -15.36 62.63 -45.42
N ASP A 718 -14.12 62.22 -45.63
CA ASP A 718 -13.40 61.44 -46.63
C ASP A 718 -12.09 60.98 -45.93
N PHE A 719 -11.51 59.86 -46.36
CA PHE A 719 -10.10 59.66 -46.74
C PHE A 719 -9.65 58.19 -46.62
N GLU A 720 -9.64 57.56 -47.79
CA GLU A 720 -8.86 56.41 -48.29
C GLU A 720 -7.32 56.62 -48.12
N PHE A 721 -6.37 55.67 -48.14
CA PHE A 721 -6.28 54.24 -48.50
C PHE A 721 -4.88 53.69 -48.05
N PHE A 722 -4.74 52.34 -48.07
CA PHE A 722 -3.52 51.49 -48.26
C PHE A 722 -2.55 51.19 -47.11
N GLY A 723 -2.28 49.90 -46.92
CA GLY A 723 -0.94 49.41 -46.55
C GLY A 723 -0.91 48.28 -45.51
N ALA A 724 -0.45 47.10 -45.95
CA ALA A 724 -0.37 45.86 -45.17
C ALA A 724 0.82 45.80 -44.19
N THR A 725 0.69 44.87 -43.24
CA THR A 725 1.74 44.05 -42.57
C THR A 725 2.83 44.75 -41.73
N HIS A 726 2.86 44.49 -40.41
CA HIS A 726 3.92 43.70 -39.76
C HIS A 726 3.64 43.41 -38.28
N HIS A 727 3.74 42.13 -37.91
CA HIS A 727 3.81 41.64 -36.53
C HIS A 727 5.15 41.98 -35.86
N GLY A 728 5.08 42.32 -34.57
CA GLY A 728 6.21 42.37 -33.64
C GLY A 728 5.71 42.34 -32.20
N SER A 729 5.54 41.13 -31.66
CA SER A 729 5.19 40.89 -30.25
C SER A 729 6.47 40.93 -29.39
N SER A 730 6.52 41.87 -28.45
CA SER A 730 7.41 41.83 -27.29
C SER A 730 6.58 42.16 -26.05
N TYR A 731 6.29 41.17 -25.21
CA TYR A 731 5.81 41.42 -23.85
C TYR A 731 6.82 40.87 -22.86
N ASN A 732 7.64 41.78 -22.35
CA ASN A 732 8.49 41.61 -21.19
C ASN A 732 8.47 42.95 -20.43
N SER A 733 7.44 43.17 -19.61
CA SER A 733 7.39 44.18 -18.55
C SER A 733 5.94 44.34 -18.09
N LEU A 734 5.67 44.18 -16.80
CA LEU A 734 4.83 45.07 -15.98
C LEU A 734 4.71 44.50 -14.56
N THR A 735 5.77 44.70 -13.79
CA THR A 735 5.66 44.98 -12.35
C THR A 735 5.46 46.49 -12.19
N ARG A 736 4.52 46.88 -11.31
CA ARG A 736 4.22 48.24 -10.79
C ARG A 736 3.46 49.21 -11.69
N LEU A 737 2.24 49.56 -11.24
CA LEU A 737 1.50 50.84 -11.28
C LEU A 737 0.03 50.45 -10.97
N GLU A 738 -0.77 51.02 -10.07
CA GLU A 738 -0.66 52.17 -9.17
C GLU A 738 -1.85 52.05 -8.18
N ALA A 739 -1.65 52.45 -6.93
CA ALA A 739 -2.73 52.74 -6.01
C ALA A 739 -3.15 54.21 -6.17
N ARG A 740 -4.45 54.49 -5.97
CA ARG A 740 -5.13 55.82 -5.78
C ARG A 740 -5.93 56.33 -6.99
N HIS A 741 -7.24 56.11 -6.98
CA HIS A 741 -8.24 57.14 -6.59
C HIS A 741 -9.67 56.56 -6.65
N SER A 742 -10.41 56.81 -5.56
CA SER A 742 -11.86 56.73 -5.36
C SER A 742 -12.66 57.41 -6.49
N SER A 743 -13.89 57.07 -6.88
CA SER A 743 -15.07 56.61 -6.14
C SER A 743 -16.20 56.22 -7.10
N SER A 744 -16.95 55.16 -6.78
CA SER A 744 -18.38 54.89 -7.07
C SER A 744 -18.65 53.48 -7.66
N ALA A 745 -19.68 52.84 -7.08
CA ALA A 745 -20.17 51.46 -7.26
C ALA A 745 -19.25 50.34 -6.74
N HIS A 746 -19.61 49.79 -5.57
CA HIS A 746 -19.00 48.60 -4.97
C HIS A 746 -19.23 47.36 -5.86
N VAL A 747 -18.34 47.14 -6.82
CA VAL A 747 -17.95 45.80 -7.25
C VAL A 747 -16.79 45.41 -6.34
N SER A 748 -16.95 44.32 -5.59
CA SER A 748 -15.94 43.90 -4.63
C SER A 748 -14.64 43.58 -5.36
N ALA A 749 -13.47 43.80 -4.73
CA ALA A 749 -12.20 43.36 -5.30
C ALA A 749 -12.13 41.82 -5.52
N LEU A 750 -13.13 41.07 -5.02
CA LEU A 750 -13.30 39.63 -5.15
C LEU A 750 -13.92 39.21 -6.51
N ASP A 751 -14.70 40.06 -7.18
CA ASP A 751 -15.36 39.71 -8.47
C ASP A 751 -14.40 39.68 -9.66
N LYS A 752 -13.13 40.07 -9.48
CA LYS A 752 -12.10 40.05 -10.53
C LYS A 752 -11.53 38.67 -10.85
N TRP A 753 -11.89 37.63 -10.09
CA TRP A 753 -11.18 36.35 -10.08
C TRP A 753 -12.07 35.14 -10.43
N CYS A 754 -13.32 35.36 -10.83
CA CYS A 754 -14.28 34.28 -11.13
C CYS A 754 -14.43 34.05 -12.64
N PHE A 755 -14.25 32.80 -13.07
CA PHE A 755 -14.48 32.36 -14.46
C PHE A 755 -15.97 32.03 -14.78
N PHE A 756 -16.91 32.32 -13.87
CA PHE A 756 -18.34 32.04 -14.05
C PHE A 756 -19.25 32.99 -13.23
N ASP A 757 -20.49 33.18 -13.69
CA ASP A 757 -21.52 34.01 -13.03
C ASP A 757 -22.13 33.31 -11.79
N VAL A 758 -21.79 33.82 -10.61
CA VAL A 758 -22.30 33.32 -9.32
C VAL A 758 -23.82 33.48 -9.21
N ASN A 759 -24.41 34.55 -9.78
CA ASN A 759 -25.86 34.74 -9.73
C ASN A 759 -26.59 33.70 -10.57
N PHE A 760 -26.03 33.28 -11.70
CA PHE A 760 -26.59 32.16 -12.45
C PHE A 760 -26.60 30.88 -11.59
N VAL A 761 -25.49 30.58 -10.91
CA VAL A 761 -25.39 29.40 -10.01
C VAL A 761 -26.45 29.45 -8.90
N ARG A 762 -26.76 30.63 -8.36
CA ARG A 762 -27.83 30.83 -7.36
C ARG A 762 -29.23 30.51 -7.89
N HIS A 763 -29.53 30.90 -9.14
CA HIS A 763 -30.88 30.82 -9.71
C HIS A 763 -31.13 29.58 -10.56
N ALA A 764 -30.09 28.81 -10.88
CA ALA A 764 -30.19 27.61 -11.71
C ALA A 764 -30.76 26.38 -10.98
N GLU A 765 -31.12 26.52 -9.70
CA GLU A 765 -31.74 25.49 -8.85
C GLU A 765 -31.03 24.12 -8.92
N ALA A 766 -29.72 24.13 -9.15
CA ALA A 766 -28.94 22.91 -9.29
C ALA A 766 -28.95 22.11 -8.00
N ARG A 767 -29.00 20.78 -8.11
CA ARG A 767 -28.87 19.86 -6.96
C ARG A 767 -27.43 19.40 -6.75
N LEU A 768 -26.66 19.36 -7.84
CA LEU A 768 -25.25 18.99 -7.85
C LEU A 768 -24.43 20.07 -8.56
N ILE A 769 -23.34 20.50 -7.95
CA ILE A 769 -22.39 21.45 -8.53
C ILE A 769 -21.01 20.82 -8.51
N PHE A 770 -20.47 20.47 -9.68
CA PHE A 770 -19.10 19.97 -9.80
C PHE A 770 -18.13 21.12 -10.04
N THR A 771 -17.07 21.19 -9.25
CA THR A 771 -16.07 22.26 -9.32
C THR A 771 -14.69 21.71 -9.66
N PRO A 772 -13.85 22.44 -10.39
CA PRO A 772 -12.45 22.06 -10.55
C PRO A 772 -11.72 22.37 -9.24
N ASP A 773 -10.84 21.46 -8.79
CA ASP A 773 -9.78 21.86 -7.88
C ASP A 773 -8.53 22.15 -8.69
N VAL A 774 -7.98 23.34 -8.53
CA VAL A 774 -7.02 23.89 -9.48
C VAL A 774 -5.60 23.61 -8.99
N CYS A 775 -4.73 23.15 -9.89
CA CYS A 775 -3.31 23.03 -9.60
C CYS A 775 -2.77 24.36 -9.07
N SER A 776 -2.02 24.33 -7.97
CA SER A 776 -1.43 25.53 -7.33
C SER A 776 -0.50 26.33 -8.25
N GLN A 777 -0.07 25.74 -9.37
CA GLN A 777 0.72 26.42 -10.41
C GLN A 777 -0.11 27.00 -11.56
N CYS A 778 -1.35 26.55 -11.74
CA CYS A 778 -2.22 26.93 -12.86
C CYS A 778 -3.13 28.14 -12.54
N THR A 779 -3.27 28.51 -11.27
CA THR A 779 -4.02 29.71 -10.86
C THR A 779 -3.40 30.42 -9.66
N ASP A 780 -3.25 31.74 -9.74
CA ASP A 780 -2.88 32.63 -8.62
C ASP A 780 -4.01 32.79 -7.56
N VAL A 781 -5.07 31.98 -7.65
CA VAL A 781 -6.24 32.09 -6.78
C VAL A 781 -5.90 31.48 -5.42
N ARG A 782 -5.87 32.31 -4.37
CA ARG A 782 -5.56 31.91 -2.99
C ARG A 782 -6.61 30.99 -2.34
N PHE A 783 -7.70 30.66 -3.04
CA PHE A 783 -8.84 29.87 -2.55
C PHE A 783 -9.43 28.97 -3.68
N GLY A 784 -9.73 27.70 -3.41
CA GLY A 784 -10.33 26.79 -4.40
C GLY A 784 -11.79 27.16 -4.75
N THR A 785 -12.24 26.81 -5.97
CA THR A 785 -13.58 27.17 -6.50
C THR A 785 -14.74 26.74 -5.59
N ALA A 786 -14.64 25.57 -4.97
CA ALA A 786 -15.63 25.08 -3.99
C ALA A 786 -15.68 25.98 -2.74
N LYS A 787 -14.51 26.39 -2.23
CA LYS A 787 -14.39 27.31 -1.09
C LYS A 787 -14.94 28.69 -1.43
N PHE A 788 -14.69 29.18 -2.65
CA PHE A 788 -15.26 30.44 -3.12
C PHE A 788 -16.80 30.40 -3.19
N LEU A 789 -17.40 29.34 -3.74
CA LEU A 789 -18.85 29.17 -3.75
C LEU A 789 -19.45 29.08 -2.33
N HIS A 790 -18.70 28.50 -1.40
CA HIS A 790 -19.08 28.45 0.01
C HIS A 790 -19.03 29.84 0.67
N GLU A 791 -17.95 30.59 0.46
CA GLU A 791 -17.74 31.94 1.01
C GLU A 791 -18.62 33.02 0.35
N ALA A 792 -19.00 32.85 -0.92
CA ALA A 792 -19.86 33.76 -1.64
C ALA A 792 -21.35 33.63 -1.24
N GLU A 793 -21.67 32.92 -0.16
CA GLU A 793 -23.03 32.76 0.39
C GLU A 793 -24.07 32.46 -0.71
N VAL A 794 -23.72 31.57 -1.65
CA VAL A 794 -24.57 31.25 -2.81
C VAL A 794 -25.93 30.67 -2.37
N PHE A 795 -26.01 30.15 -1.15
CA PHE A 795 -27.22 29.65 -0.53
C PHE A 795 -27.38 30.28 0.86
N LEU A 796 -28.00 31.47 0.95
CA LEU A 796 -28.49 32.02 2.22
C LEU A 796 -29.57 31.07 2.77
N THR A 797 -29.66 30.80 4.08
CA THR A 797 -30.32 31.73 5.02
C THR A 797 -29.84 31.62 6.47
N ASN A 798 -30.04 32.73 7.18
CA ASN A 798 -29.95 32.94 8.63
C ASN A 798 -30.33 31.71 9.48
N ALA A 799 -29.35 31.12 10.16
CA ALA A 799 -29.55 30.39 11.41
C ALA A 799 -28.28 30.56 12.24
N GLU A 800 -28.46 31.08 13.45
CA GLU A 800 -27.40 31.30 14.44
C GLU A 800 -26.70 29.97 14.76
N PHE A 801 -25.37 30.01 14.83
CA PHE A 801 -24.57 28.91 15.34
C PHE A 801 -24.81 28.80 16.85
N ASP A 802 -25.61 27.83 17.28
CA ASP A 802 -25.57 27.37 18.66
C ASP A 802 -24.57 26.20 18.74
N SER A 803 -23.58 26.37 19.59
CA SER A 803 -22.52 25.40 19.86
C SER A 803 -23.06 24.26 20.73
N ASP A 804 -22.65 23.03 20.39
CA ASP A 804 -22.81 21.78 21.15
C ASP A 804 -23.99 20.88 20.72
N GLU A 805 -23.81 20.08 19.65
CA GLU A 805 -24.25 18.67 19.57
C GLU A 805 -23.74 17.98 18.28
N ASP A 806 -23.15 16.78 18.45
CA ASP A 806 -22.60 15.89 17.41
C ASP A 806 -23.70 15.17 16.58
N SER A 807 -24.47 15.93 15.81
CA SER A 807 -25.40 15.36 14.82
C SER A 807 -25.60 16.29 13.61
N LEU A 808 -24.76 16.12 12.59
CA LEU A 808 -24.99 16.72 11.26
C LEU A 808 -26.19 16.05 10.58
N GLU A 809 -27.39 16.57 10.79
CA GLU A 809 -28.51 16.33 9.87
C GLU A 809 -28.26 17.09 8.56
N VAL A 810 -28.16 16.37 7.44
CA VAL A 810 -28.01 16.95 6.11
C VAL A 810 -29.35 17.54 5.67
N ASP A 811 -29.43 18.87 5.64
CA ASP A 811 -30.57 19.62 5.11
C ASP A 811 -30.78 19.31 3.62
N ALA A 812 -31.85 18.58 3.30
CA ALA A 812 -32.20 18.11 1.96
C ALA A 812 -32.60 19.23 0.97
N SER A 813 -32.65 20.49 1.43
CA SER A 813 -33.01 21.66 0.63
C SER A 813 -31.84 22.34 -0.08
N ARG A 814 -30.58 21.91 0.14
CA ARG A 814 -29.38 22.59 -0.39
C ARG A 814 -28.67 21.81 -1.51
N PRO A 815 -28.10 22.50 -2.53
CA PRO A 815 -27.19 21.88 -3.50
C PRO A 815 -25.93 21.32 -2.83
N SER A 816 -25.49 20.18 -3.33
CA SER A 816 -24.21 19.58 -2.93
C SER A 816 -23.10 19.99 -3.91
N ILE A 817 -22.03 20.58 -3.38
CA ILE A 817 -20.85 21.01 -4.15
C ILE A 817 -19.78 19.92 -4.06
N PHE A 818 -19.29 19.44 -5.20
CA PHE A 818 -18.31 18.37 -5.30
C PHE A 818 -17.05 18.84 -6.05
N PRO A 819 -15.90 18.98 -5.37
CA PRO A 819 -14.63 19.24 -6.02
C PRO A 819 -14.13 17.98 -6.74
N VAL A 820 -13.64 18.15 -7.96
CA VAL A 820 -13.05 17.08 -8.78
C VAL A 820 -11.58 17.39 -9.01
N ALA A 821 -10.71 16.54 -8.45
CA ALA A 821 -9.27 16.76 -8.36
C ALA A 821 -8.44 15.46 -8.47
N PRO A 822 -8.67 14.61 -9.48
CA PRO A 822 -7.93 13.35 -9.58
C PRO A 822 -6.43 13.63 -9.79
N LYS A 823 -5.57 12.88 -9.11
CA LYS A 823 -4.11 13.02 -9.26
C LYS A 823 -3.50 11.88 -10.06
N THR A 824 -4.12 10.70 -10.04
CA THR A 824 -3.68 9.50 -10.77
C THR A 824 -4.74 9.10 -11.81
N LEU A 825 -4.37 8.29 -12.81
CA LEU A 825 -5.32 7.70 -13.76
C LEU A 825 -6.31 6.81 -13.01
N SER A 826 -5.83 6.12 -11.96
CA SER A 826 -6.68 5.43 -10.99
C SER A 826 -7.71 6.37 -10.34
N ASP A 827 -7.30 7.55 -9.85
CA ASP A 827 -8.24 8.53 -9.28
C ASP A 827 -9.27 9.01 -10.32
N VAL A 828 -8.86 9.17 -11.59
CA VAL A 828 -9.79 9.55 -12.66
C VAL A 828 -10.89 8.49 -12.81
N LEU A 829 -10.50 7.21 -12.80
CA LEU A 829 -11.44 6.09 -12.84
C LEU A 829 -12.35 6.04 -11.60
N ASP A 830 -11.83 6.44 -10.44
CA ASP A 830 -12.57 6.51 -9.19
C ASP A 830 -13.60 7.65 -9.18
N VAL A 831 -13.22 8.83 -9.71
CA VAL A 831 -14.12 9.97 -9.92
C VAL A 831 -15.27 9.60 -10.85
N ILE A 832 -15.06 8.76 -11.88
CA ILE A 832 -16.15 8.27 -12.74
C ILE A 832 -17.22 7.55 -11.91
N LEU A 833 -16.81 6.68 -10.97
CA LEU A 833 -17.76 5.99 -10.10
C LEU A 833 -18.45 6.96 -9.14
N GLN A 834 -17.70 7.90 -8.54
CA GLN A 834 -18.26 8.90 -7.63
C GLN A 834 -19.34 9.74 -8.32
N ILE A 835 -19.06 10.29 -9.50
CA ILE A 835 -20.04 11.05 -10.29
C ILE A 835 -21.23 10.16 -10.66
N GLY A 836 -20.99 8.91 -11.06
CA GLY A 836 -22.07 7.96 -11.33
C GLY A 836 -23.01 7.70 -10.16
N ILE A 837 -22.47 7.57 -8.94
CA ILE A 837 -23.26 7.41 -7.72
C ILE A 837 -24.05 8.70 -7.42
N LEU A 838 -23.39 9.86 -7.48
CA LEU A 838 -24.02 11.15 -7.21
C LEU A 838 -25.16 11.45 -8.19
N CYS A 839 -25.00 11.07 -9.45
CA CYS A 839 -26.01 11.25 -10.48
C CYS A 839 -27.08 10.13 -10.52
N GLY A 840 -27.00 9.13 -9.62
CA GLY A 840 -27.97 8.03 -9.57
C GLY A 840 -27.90 7.08 -10.78
N VAL A 841 -26.71 6.94 -11.39
CA VAL A 841 -26.44 6.08 -12.57
C VAL A 841 -25.24 5.16 -12.31
N LYS A 842 -25.18 4.59 -11.11
CA LYS A 842 -24.08 3.74 -10.64
C LYS A 842 -23.79 2.58 -11.60
N GLU A 843 -24.82 1.91 -12.12
CA GLU A 843 -24.68 0.76 -13.00
C GLU A 843 -24.00 1.14 -14.32
N LYS A 844 -24.32 2.33 -14.87
CA LYS A 844 -23.65 2.86 -16.06
C LYS A 844 -22.18 3.17 -15.78
N ALA A 845 -21.88 3.76 -14.62
CA ALA A 845 -20.51 4.02 -14.21
C ALA A 845 -19.68 2.76 -14.01
N VAL A 846 -20.24 1.72 -13.37
CA VAL A 846 -19.57 0.42 -13.22
C VAL A 846 -19.31 -0.22 -14.58
N THR A 847 -20.27 -0.13 -15.52
CA THR A 847 -20.11 -0.66 -16.88
C THR A 847 -18.98 0.05 -17.63
N LEU A 848 -18.99 1.39 -17.64
CA LEU A 848 -17.94 2.21 -18.25
C LEU A 848 -16.56 1.91 -17.65
N LEU A 849 -16.48 1.87 -16.31
CA LEU A 849 -15.25 1.57 -15.58
C LEU A 849 -14.70 0.18 -15.92
N THR A 850 -15.57 -0.82 -16.04
CA THR A 850 -15.19 -2.18 -16.42
C THR A 850 -14.59 -2.21 -17.82
N GLN A 851 -15.18 -1.49 -18.78
CA GLN A 851 -14.67 -1.38 -20.15
C GLN A 851 -13.31 -0.68 -20.20
N LEU A 852 -13.17 0.47 -19.54
CA LEU A 852 -11.93 1.25 -19.49
C LEU A 852 -10.78 0.44 -18.84
N ARG A 853 -11.03 -0.21 -17.70
CA ARG A 853 -10.03 -1.08 -17.04
C ARG A 853 -9.64 -2.27 -17.90
N SER A 854 -10.58 -2.85 -18.63
CA SER A 854 -10.29 -3.96 -19.56
C SER A 854 -9.31 -3.53 -20.65
N ARG A 855 -9.53 -2.37 -21.27
CA ARG A 855 -8.64 -1.79 -22.30
C ARG A 855 -7.24 -1.53 -21.76
N LEU A 856 -7.12 -0.90 -20.58
CA LEU A 856 -5.82 -0.66 -19.95
C LEU A 856 -5.06 -1.95 -19.63
N ARG A 857 -5.76 -3.00 -19.16
CA ARG A 857 -5.15 -4.33 -18.94
C ARG A 857 -4.65 -4.95 -20.23
N THR A 858 -5.39 -4.80 -21.33
CA THR A 858 -4.95 -5.30 -22.65
C THR A 858 -3.66 -4.62 -23.09
N ILE A 859 -3.58 -3.29 -22.96
CA ILE A 859 -2.36 -2.53 -23.30
C ILE A 859 -1.18 -3.02 -22.45
N ALA A 860 -1.36 -3.07 -21.13
CA ALA A 860 -0.33 -3.51 -20.19
C ALA A 860 0.21 -4.91 -20.54
N ARG A 861 -0.69 -5.86 -20.89
CA ARG A 861 -0.33 -7.22 -21.31
C ARG A 861 0.45 -7.27 -22.62
N VAL A 862 0.08 -6.46 -23.60
CA VAL A 862 0.80 -6.43 -24.90
C VAL A 862 2.18 -5.80 -24.70
N VAL A 863 2.26 -4.67 -24.00
CA VAL A 863 3.50 -3.98 -23.64
C VAL A 863 4.44 -4.86 -22.80
N ALA A 864 3.91 -5.81 -22.04
CA ALA A 864 4.71 -6.78 -21.30
C ALA A 864 5.64 -7.62 -22.17
N THR A 865 5.27 -7.83 -23.44
CA THR A 865 6.05 -8.58 -24.41
C THR A 865 7.11 -7.73 -25.12
N ALA A 866 7.18 -6.42 -24.86
CA ALA A 866 8.16 -5.55 -25.47
C ALA A 866 9.59 -5.85 -24.97
N ASP A 867 10.51 -6.06 -25.91
CA ASP A 867 11.93 -6.32 -25.63
C ASP A 867 12.64 -5.10 -25.01
N GLU A 868 12.18 -3.90 -25.33
CA GLU A 868 12.78 -2.63 -24.90
C GLU A 868 11.72 -1.70 -24.33
N ARG A 869 12.11 -0.85 -23.37
CA ARG A 869 11.24 0.18 -22.78
C ARG A 869 11.94 1.54 -22.83
N PRO A 870 11.49 2.47 -23.68
CA PRO A 870 12.17 3.74 -23.86
C PRO A 870 12.03 4.66 -22.64
N LYS A 871 13.04 5.50 -22.37
CA LYS A 871 12.90 6.64 -21.46
C LYS A 871 12.03 7.72 -22.08
N VAL A 872 10.94 8.05 -21.41
CA VAL A 872 9.92 8.98 -21.92
C VAL A 872 9.89 10.22 -21.06
N MET A 873 10.00 11.39 -21.70
CA MET A 873 9.75 12.68 -21.08
C MET A 873 8.48 13.29 -21.69
N SER A 874 7.61 13.82 -20.84
CA SER A 874 6.44 14.61 -21.27
C SER A 874 6.58 16.04 -20.77
N LEU A 875 6.46 17.01 -21.68
CA LEU A 875 6.46 18.43 -21.34
C LEU A 875 5.03 18.98 -21.43
N GLU A 876 4.46 19.30 -20.28
CA GLU A 876 3.14 19.96 -20.13
C GLU A 876 3.26 21.49 -20.22
N GLY A 877 4.47 22.03 -20.30
CA GLY A 877 4.73 23.44 -20.57
C GLY A 877 6.02 23.61 -21.36
N ILE A 878 5.99 24.48 -22.37
CA ILE A 878 7.19 24.87 -23.14
C ILE A 878 7.72 26.23 -22.63
N LYS A 879 6.83 27.13 -22.19
CA LYS A 879 7.18 28.43 -21.63
C LYS A 879 6.20 28.84 -20.51
N PRO A 880 6.55 28.66 -19.22
CA PRO A 880 7.78 28.04 -18.72
C PRO A 880 7.86 26.53 -19.05
N LEU A 881 9.07 25.96 -18.99
CA LEU A 881 9.28 24.52 -19.12
C LEU A 881 8.72 23.79 -17.90
N VAL A 882 7.80 22.86 -18.14
CA VAL A 882 7.12 22.08 -17.09
C VAL A 882 7.12 20.61 -17.48
N ALA A 883 7.70 19.77 -16.62
CA ALA A 883 7.61 18.33 -16.73
C ALA A 883 6.24 17.84 -16.26
N GLY A 884 5.70 16.90 -17.02
CA GLY A 884 4.34 16.43 -16.81
C GLY A 884 4.17 15.55 -15.59
N GLY A 885 3.15 15.83 -14.78
CA GLY A 885 2.87 15.17 -13.51
C GLY A 885 1.49 14.48 -13.49
N HIS A 886 0.89 14.40 -12.31
CA HIS A 886 -0.39 13.76 -12.03
C HIS A 886 -0.44 12.33 -12.62
N TRP A 887 -1.36 12.07 -13.54
CA TRP A 887 -1.56 10.75 -14.15
C TRP A 887 -0.60 10.47 -15.31
N LEU A 888 0.17 11.46 -15.81
CA LEU A 888 1.06 11.24 -16.96
C LEU A 888 2.16 10.22 -16.70
N PRO A 889 2.86 10.21 -15.54
CA PRO A 889 3.81 9.15 -15.22
C PRO A 889 3.17 7.76 -15.27
N GLU A 890 1.95 7.62 -14.76
CA GLU A 890 1.18 6.37 -14.75
C GLU A 890 0.77 5.94 -16.16
N MET A 891 0.29 6.88 -16.99
CA MET A 891 -0.04 6.63 -18.39
C MET A 891 1.19 6.16 -19.18
N LYS A 892 2.33 6.84 -19.02
CA LYS A 892 3.61 6.45 -19.65
C LYS A 892 4.04 5.07 -19.20
N SER A 893 3.92 4.79 -17.90
CA SER A 893 4.21 3.47 -17.33
C SER A 893 3.34 2.41 -17.98
N ILE A 894 2.01 2.52 -17.96
CA ILE A 894 1.09 1.53 -18.57
C ILE A 894 1.36 1.32 -20.07
N ALA A 895 1.73 2.39 -20.78
CA ALA A 895 2.10 2.33 -22.20
C ALA A 895 3.49 1.72 -22.47
N GLY A 896 4.26 1.37 -21.43
CA GLY A 896 5.56 0.70 -21.55
C GLY A 896 6.77 1.63 -21.62
N GLY A 897 6.59 2.88 -21.22
CA GLY A 897 7.66 3.86 -21.07
C GLY A 897 8.26 3.85 -19.68
N ILE A 898 9.49 4.37 -19.57
CA ILE A 898 10.16 4.64 -18.30
C ILE A 898 10.14 6.14 -18.04
N ASP A 899 9.55 6.55 -16.92
CA ASP A 899 9.64 7.91 -16.39
C ASP A 899 10.47 7.89 -15.10
N GLU A 900 11.66 8.46 -15.12
CA GLU A 900 12.53 8.57 -13.94
C GLU A 900 12.47 9.98 -13.30
N LEU A 901 11.59 10.86 -13.79
CA LEU A 901 11.44 12.24 -13.30
C LEU A 901 10.42 12.33 -12.17
N HIS A 902 9.25 11.73 -12.34
CA HIS A 902 8.13 11.87 -11.42
C HIS A 902 7.46 10.53 -11.11
N GLU A 903 7.08 10.35 -9.85
CA GLU A 903 6.15 9.29 -9.46
C GLU A 903 4.70 9.68 -9.83
N PRO A 904 3.82 8.72 -10.15
CA PRO A 904 2.39 8.98 -10.34
C PRO A 904 1.76 9.79 -9.20
N GLY A 905 0.93 10.77 -9.55
CA GLY A 905 0.22 11.62 -8.61
C GLY A 905 0.97 12.87 -8.15
N VAL A 906 2.26 13.01 -8.44
CA VAL A 906 3.05 14.22 -8.14
C VAL A 906 2.61 15.37 -9.05
N SER A 907 2.40 16.57 -8.52
CA SER A 907 2.01 17.73 -9.33
C SER A 907 3.07 18.08 -10.38
N ALA A 908 2.63 18.65 -11.51
CA ALA A 908 3.53 19.10 -12.57
C ALA A 908 4.58 20.09 -12.03
N GLU A 909 5.84 19.92 -12.44
CA GLU A 909 6.98 20.63 -11.87
C GLU A 909 7.71 21.44 -12.93
N ARG A 910 8.08 22.69 -12.59
CA ARG A 910 8.93 23.51 -13.46
C ARG A 910 10.32 22.91 -13.51
N MET A 911 10.87 22.84 -14.72
CA MET A 911 12.23 22.32 -14.91
C MET A 911 13.10 23.29 -15.69
N ARG A 912 14.41 23.17 -15.48
CA ARG A 912 15.42 23.89 -16.26
C ARG A 912 15.79 23.09 -17.51
N TRP A 913 16.24 23.79 -18.54
CA TRP A 913 16.63 23.17 -19.81
C TRP A 913 17.75 22.15 -19.64
N GLU A 914 18.70 22.39 -18.74
CA GLU A 914 19.81 21.47 -18.46
C GLU A 914 19.32 20.12 -17.92
N GLN A 915 18.19 20.10 -17.20
CA GLN A 915 17.59 18.87 -16.71
C GLN A 915 17.04 18.03 -17.87
N VAL A 916 16.47 18.67 -18.90
CA VAL A 916 16.02 18.00 -20.14
C VAL A 916 17.19 17.31 -20.84
N LEU A 917 18.32 18.01 -20.97
CA LEU A 917 19.55 17.46 -21.56
C LEU A 917 20.11 16.30 -20.74
N SER A 918 20.14 16.45 -19.41
CA SER A 918 20.70 15.42 -18.51
C SER A 918 19.87 14.14 -18.46
N TYR A 919 18.54 14.27 -18.54
CA TYR A 919 17.65 13.12 -18.57
C TYR A 919 17.83 12.31 -19.87
N GLY A 920 18.08 13.02 -20.98
CA GLY A 920 18.34 12.41 -22.28
C GLY A 920 17.23 11.45 -22.71
N PRO A 921 15.98 11.93 -22.90
CA PRO A 921 14.86 11.06 -23.22
C PRO A 921 15.06 10.35 -24.55
N ASP A 922 14.66 9.08 -24.63
CA ASP A 922 14.56 8.30 -25.89
C ASP A 922 13.30 8.69 -26.67
N VAL A 923 12.26 9.14 -25.98
CA VAL A 923 11.02 9.69 -26.55
C VAL A 923 10.65 10.99 -25.83
N LEU A 924 10.43 12.05 -26.61
CA LEU A 924 9.99 13.35 -26.10
C LEU A 924 8.55 13.63 -26.55
N LEU A 925 7.65 13.73 -25.57
CA LEU A 925 6.25 14.05 -25.76
C LEU A 925 6.01 15.52 -25.42
N LEU A 926 5.46 16.28 -26.35
CA LEU A 926 5.09 17.66 -26.19
C LEU A 926 3.57 17.72 -26.05
N VAL A 927 3.12 17.99 -24.83
CA VAL A 927 1.70 17.96 -24.44
C VAL A 927 1.31 19.18 -23.62
N PRO A 928 1.54 20.41 -24.12
CA PRO A 928 1.31 21.59 -23.30
C PRO A 928 -0.14 21.70 -22.81
N CYS A 929 -0.29 22.11 -21.56
CA CYS A 929 -1.59 22.30 -20.93
C CYS A 929 -2.16 23.67 -21.33
N TYR A 930 -3.03 23.70 -22.35
CA TYR A 930 -3.71 24.91 -22.83
C TYR A 930 -5.23 24.78 -22.72
N ILE A 931 -5.88 25.88 -22.37
CA ILE A 931 -7.31 26.05 -22.59
C ILE A 931 -7.49 26.56 -24.03
N GLY A 932 -7.91 25.69 -24.94
CA GLY A 932 -8.27 26.03 -26.33
C GLY A 932 -9.76 25.75 -26.60
N LYS A 933 -10.29 26.28 -27.71
CA LYS A 933 -11.68 26.05 -28.11
C LYS A 933 -11.89 24.73 -28.86
N SER A 934 -10.80 24.13 -29.34
CA SER A 934 -10.78 22.82 -30.00
C SER A 934 -9.40 22.18 -29.92
N SER A 935 -9.32 20.86 -30.14
CA SER A 935 -8.05 20.13 -30.25
C SER A 935 -7.15 20.67 -31.38
N GLU A 936 -7.73 21.12 -32.50
CA GLU A 936 -6.95 21.70 -33.60
C GLU A 936 -6.23 22.98 -33.18
N GLU A 937 -6.91 23.84 -32.41
CA GLU A 937 -6.32 25.08 -31.88
C GLU A 937 -5.18 24.80 -30.89
N THR A 938 -5.35 23.83 -29.99
CA THR A 938 -4.31 23.49 -28.98
C THR A 938 -3.07 22.89 -29.64
N MET A 939 -3.24 22.09 -30.68
CA MET A 939 -2.16 21.50 -31.46
C MET A 939 -1.39 22.55 -32.26
N GLU A 940 -2.09 23.43 -32.96
CA GLU A 940 -1.50 24.53 -33.73
C GLU A 940 -0.68 25.47 -32.84
N ARG A 941 -1.21 25.85 -31.67
CA ARG A 941 -0.48 26.65 -30.66
C ARG A 941 0.76 25.96 -30.13
N THR A 942 0.74 24.64 -29.98
CA THR A 942 1.92 23.88 -29.57
C THR A 942 3.00 23.93 -30.64
N LEU A 943 2.62 23.77 -31.91
CA LEU A 943 3.52 23.83 -33.06
C LEU A 943 4.21 25.20 -33.21
N GLU A 944 3.51 26.30 -32.90
CA GLU A 944 4.08 27.66 -32.89
C GLU A 944 5.20 27.84 -31.87
N GLN A 945 5.16 27.12 -30.75
CA GLN A 945 6.15 27.22 -29.68
C GLN A 945 7.41 26.37 -29.90
N LEU A 946 7.41 25.49 -30.90
CA LEU A 946 8.54 24.63 -31.21
C LEU A 946 9.81 25.40 -31.57
N GLU A 947 9.70 26.60 -32.15
CA GLU A 947 10.86 27.46 -32.41
C GLU A 947 11.63 27.75 -31.12
N HIS A 948 10.90 28.03 -30.02
CA HIS A 948 11.53 28.30 -28.74
C HIS A 948 12.29 27.09 -28.22
N LEU A 949 11.68 25.91 -28.29
CA LEU A 949 12.29 24.67 -27.82
C LEU A 949 13.53 24.29 -28.66
N ALA A 950 13.45 24.41 -29.99
CA ALA A 950 14.57 24.16 -30.89
C ALA A 950 15.69 25.20 -30.81
N SER A 951 15.40 26.39 -30.29
CA SER A 951 16.42 27.43 -30.05
C SER A 951 17.30 27.14 -28.83
N GLN A 952 16.92 26.19 -27.99
CA GLN A 952 17.66 25.87 -26.77
C GLN A 952 19.00 25.15 -27.08
N PRO A 953 20.09 25.46 -26.36
CA PRO A 953 21.39 24.85 -26.60
C PRO A 953 21.35 23.32 -26.46
N GLY A 954 21.92 22.58 -27.41
CA GLY A 954 21.97 21.12 -27.32
C GLY A 954 20.68 20.38 -27.69
N TRP A 955 19.64 21.07 -28.21
CA TRP A 955 18.41 20.47 -28.75
C TRP A 955 18.68 19.24 -29.62
N TRP A 956 19.56 19.36 -30.61
CA TRP A 956 19.86 18.30 -31.58
C TRP A 956 20.65 17.11 -31.00
N VAL A 957 21.18 17.23 -29.77
CA VAL A 957 21.96 16.17 -29.10
C VAL A 957 21.05 15.25 -28.28
N ILE A 958 19.83 15.68 -27.95
CA ILE A 958 18.85 14.88 -27.21
C ILE A 958 18.54 13.60 -28.00
N PRO A 959 18.59 12.39 -27.39
CA PRO A 959 18.36 11.12 -28.10
C PRO A 959 17.05 11.10 -28.88
N ALA A 960 15.93 11.50 -28.26
CA ALA A 960 14.64 11.61 -28.91
C ALA A 960 14.64 12.53 -30.15
N VAL A 961 15.38 13.64 -30.12
CA VAL A 961 15.46 14.57 -31.26
C VAL A 961 16.33 13.99 -32.37
N ARG A 962 17.49 13.41 -32.02
CA ARG A 962 18.40 12.76 -32.95
C ARG A 962 17.71 11.61 -33.69
N ASP A 963 16.95 10.80 -32.95
CA ASP A 963 16.32 9.57 -33.43
C ASP A 963 14.87 9.82 -33.93
N ARG A 964 14.46 11.09 -34.07
CA ARG A 964 13.15 11.52 -34.61
C ARG A 964 11.94 10.95 -33.85
N ARG A 965 12.11 10.73 -32.54
CA ARG A 965 11.08 10.29 -31.60
C ARG A 965 10.56 11.46 -30.76
N VAL A 966 10.22 12.56 -31.44
CA VAL A 966 9.55 13.72 -30.84
C VAL A 966 8.11 13.78 -31.35
N PHE A 967 7.16 13.85 -30.42
CA PHE A 967 5.74 13.81 -30.73
C PHE A 967 5.01 14.97 -30.09
N VAL A 968 4.06 15.56 -30.81
CA VAL A 968 3.08 16.51 -30.28
C VAL A 968 1.76 15.78 -30.17
N LEU A 969 1.12 15.82 -29.00
CA LEU A 969 -0.15 15.12 -28.75
C LEU A 969 -1.26 16.08 -28.32
N SER A 970 -2.50 15.73 -28.63
CA SER A 970 -3.69 16.46 -28.21
C SER A 970 -3.73 16.58 -26.68
N HIS A 971 -3.99 17.82 -26.22
CA HIS A 971 -4.14 18.15 -24.81
C HIS A 971 -5.28 17.34 -24.17
N GLU A 972 -6.40 17.19 -24.87
CA GLU A 972 -7.63 16.63 -24.32
C GLU A 972 -7.52 15.12 -24.08
N MET A 973 -6.68 14.43 -24.85
CA MET A 973 -6.41 13.00 -24.70
C MET A 973 -5.40 12.67 -23.62
N ILE A 974 -4.53 13.62 -23.26
CA ILE A 974 -3.36 13.36 -22.41
C ILE A 974 -3.46 14.10 -21.07
N CYS A 975 -3.89 15.37 -21.09
CA CYS A 975 -3.83 16.29 -19.96
C CYS A 975 -5.22 16.70 -19.43
N GLN A 976 -6.33 16.21 -20.01
CA GLN A 976 -7.67 16.40 -19.45
C GLN A 976 -8.15 15.11 -18.79
N ALA A 977 -8.32 15.12 -17.48
CA ALA A 977 -8.86 13.98 -16.75
C ALA A 977 -10.26 13.60 -17.24
N GLY A 978 -10.47 12.31 -17.50
CA GLY A 978 -11.74 11.73 -17.92
C GLY A 978 -11.54 10.36 -18.61
N PRO A 979 -12.62 9.73 -19.08
CA PRO A 979 -12.57 8.44 -19.78
C PRO A 979 -11.60 8.40 -20.97
N GLN A 980 -11.42 9.53 -21.65
CA GLN A 980 -10.57 9.68 -22.83
C GLN A 980 -9.08 9.47 -22.55
N LEU A 981 -8.63 9.53 -21.29
CA LEU A 981 -7.24 9.22 -20.95
C LEU A 981 -6.86 7.78 -21.33
N VAL A 982 -7.82 6.85 -21.37
CA VAL A 982 -7.56 5.48 -21.84
C VAL A 982 -7.22 5.46 -23.34
N ASP A 983 -7.89 6.28 -24.16
CA ASP A 983 -7.52 6.48 -25.57
C ASP A 983 -6.12 7.11 -25.67
N GLY A 984 -5.77 7.99 -24.72
CA GLY A 984 -4.43 8.54 -24.55
C GLY A 984 -3.36 7.48 -24.28
N VAL A 985 -3.63 6.53 -23.38
CA VAL A 985 -2.71 5.40 -23.09
C VAL A 985 -2.52 4.51 -24.32
N GLU A 986 -3.58 4.23 -25.08
CA GLU A 986 -3.46 3.47 -26.34
C GLU A 986 -2.58 4.19 -27.37
N THR A 987 -2.74 5.51 -27.48
CA THR A 987 -1.91 6.36 -28.34
C THR A 987 -0.45 6.35 -27.90
N LEU A 988 -0.18 6.42 -26.60
CA LEU A 988 1.17 6.30 -26.07
C LEU A 988 1.75 4.92 -26.35
N ALA A 989 0.99 3.84 -26.18
CA ALA A 989 1.47 2.49 -26.44
C ALA A 989 1.88 2.33 -27.92
N ARG A 990 1.10 2.91 -28.85
CA ARG A 990 1.46 3.03 -30.28
C ARG A 990 2.76 3.80 -30.51
N ILE A 991 2.94 4.95 -29.84
CA ILE A 991 4.15 5.79 -29.96
C ILE A 991 5.40 5.06 -29.47
N LEU A 992 5.28 4.38 -28.34
CA LEU A 992 6.41 3.74 -27.67
C LEU A 992 6.77 2.41 -28.34
N HIS A 993 5.76 1.66 -28.77
CA HIS A 993 5.87 0.31 -29.33
C HIS A 993 5.07 0.18 -30.64
N PRO A 994 5.50 0.84 -31.74
CA PRO A 994 4.73 0.89 -32.98
C PRO A 994 4.46 -0.48 -33.61
N ASP A 995 5.35 -1.44 -33.40
CA ASP A 995 5.22 -2.79 -33.96
C ASP A 995 4.23 -3.66 -33.17
N LEU A 996 4.06 -3.40 -31.87
CA LEU A 996 3.14 -4.14 -31.01
C LEU A 996 1.71 -3.64 -31.11
N PHE A 997 1.53 -2.37 -31.46
CA PHE A 997 0.23 -1.73 -31.62
C PHE A 997 0.10 -1.19 -33.05
N PRO A 998 -0.20 -2.01 -34.07
CA PRO A 998 -0.36 -1.56 -35.45
C PRO A 998 -1.77 -0.98 -35.68
N MET A 999 -2.22 -0.09 -34.80
CA MET A 999 -3.51 0.58 -34.92
C MET A 999 -3.35 1.97 -35.54
N GLU A 1000 -4.30 2.36 -36.39
CA GLU A 1000 -4.36 3.73 -36.90
C GLU A 1000 -4.77 4.68 -35.76
N LEU A 1001 -4.00 5.76 -35.61
CA LEU A 1001 -4.35 6.84 -34.69
C LEU A 1001 -5.48 7.70 -35.28
N ARG A 1002 -6.32 8.25 -34.40
CA ARG A 1002 -7.36 9.22 -34.80
C ARG A 1002 -6.71 10.44 -35.47
N GLN A 1003 -7.39 11.00 -36.44
CA GLN A 1003 -6.92 12.20 -37.13
C GLN A 1003 -6.79 13.37 -36.13
N GLY A 1004 -5.72 14.16 -36.24
CA GLY A 1004 -5.49 15.38 -35.46
C GLY A 1004 -4.94 15.17 -34.04
N VAL A 1005 -4.72 13.93 -33.59
CA VAL A 1005 -4.34 13.66 -32.19
C VAL A 1005 -2.83 13.52 -31.96
N CYS A 1006 -2.06 13.27 -33.01
CA CYS A 1006 -0.61 13.02 -32.93
C CYS A 1006 0.13 13.55 -34.16
N TYR A 1007 1.16 14.36 -33.93
CA TYR A 1007 2.14 14.74 -34.96
C TYR A 1007 3.52 14.24 -34.57
N LYS A 1008 4.23 13.65 -35.52
CA LYS A 1008 5.60 13.16 -35.33
C LYS A 1008 6.58 14.06 -36.05
N PHE A 1009 7.71 14.33 -35.40
CA PHE A 1009 8.84 14.98 -36.04
C PHE A 1009 9.44 14.10 -37.15
N ASN A 1010 9.41 14.59 -38.38
CA ASN A 1010 9.80 13.87 -39.59
C ASN A 1010 10.80 14.69 -40.42
N LEU A 1011 12.07 14.59 -40.03
CA LEU A 1011 13.22 15.11 -40.76
C LEU A 1011 14.21 13.95 -40.96
N GLU A 1012 14.87 13.87 -42.12
CA GLU A 1012 15.90 12.84 -42.37
C GLU A 1012 16.90 12.73 -41.20
N GLU A 1013 17.19 11.52 -40.74
CA GLU A 1013 18.13 11.27 -39.64
C GLU A 1013 19.49 11.92 -39.90
N GLY A 1014 20.09 12.49 -38.85
CA GLY A 1014 21.37 13.21 -38.93
C GLY A 1014 21.32 14.63 -39.53
N ARG A 1015 20.20 15.05 -40.14
CA ARG A 1015 20.04 16.46 -40.56
C ARG A 1015 19.56 17.36 -39.42
N SER A 1016 19.89 18.64 -39.49
CA SER A 1016 19.35 19.68 -38.60
C SER A 1016 18.71 20.78 -39.44
N CYS A 1017 17.68 21.44 -38.90
CA CYS A 1017 17.07 22.63 -39.50
C CYS A 1017 17.27 23.86 -38.61
N ARG A 1018 16.99 25.06 -39.13
CA ARG A 1018 16.92 26.24 -38.27
C ARG A 1018 15.69 26.13 -37.36
N PRO A 1019 15.69 26.68 -36.13
CA PRO A 1019 14.55 26.59 -35.20
C PRO A 1019 13.20 27.00 -35.83
N LYS A 1020 13.18 28.08 -36.62
CA LYS A 1020 12.00 28.57 -37.37
C LYS A 1020 11.40 27.57 -38.36
N GLN A 1021 12.20 26.61 -38.82
CA GLN A 1021 11.77 25.60 -39.80
C GLN A 1021 11.23 24.34 -39.13
N LEU A 1022 11.43 24.16 -37.81
CA LEU A 1022 11.12 22.91 -37.12
C LEU A 1022 9.64 22.52 -37.27
N ARG A 1023 8.75 23.50 -37.15
CA ARG A 1023 7.30 23.30 -37.30
C ARG A 1023 6.91 22.62 -38.62
N GLN A 1024 7.58 22.95 -39.72
CA GLN A 1024 7.27 22.41 -41.07
C GLN A 1024 7.59 20.92 -41.20
N HIS A 1025 8.36 20.37 -40.26
CA HIS A 1025 8.79 18.97 -40.24
C HIS A 1025 7.94 18.12 -39.31
N PHE A 1026 6.94 18.66 -38.62
CA PHE A 1026 5.96 17.84 -37.91
C PHE A 1026 4.85 17.44 -38.87
N VAL A 1027 4.70 16.14 -39.07
CA VAL A 1027 3.65 15.56 -39.92
C VAL A 1027 2.69 14.78 -39.05
N GLU A 1028 1.42 14.76 -39.46
CA GLU A 1028 0.44 13.92 -38.79
C GLU A 1028 0.90 12.46 -38.82
N TRP A 1029 0.87 11.81 -37.66
CA TRP A 1029 1.31 10.43 -37.51
C TRP A 1029 0.09 9.53 -37.32
N ARG A 1030 -0.08 8.60 -38.26
CA ARG A 1030 -1.24 7.71 -38.34
C ARG A 1030 -0.85 6.27 -37.99
#